data_AF-A0AA38PZF3-F1
#
_entry.id   AF-A0AA38PZF3-F1
#
_cell.length_a   1.000
_cell.length_b   1.000
_cell.length_c   1.000
_cell.angle_alpha   90.00
_cell.angle_beta   90.00
_cell.angle_gamma   90.00
#
_symmetry.space_group_name_H-M   'P 1'
#
loop_
_entity.id
_entity.type
_entity.pdbx_description
1 polymer ?
#
loop_
_entity_poly.entity_id
_entity_poly.type
_entity_poly.pdbx_seq_one_letter_code
_entity_poly.pdbx_strand_id
1 'polypeptide(L)'
;MANSAHCVIHALENTKSAILAQRPPSIPKATLVKSNEDVHLQALQILAAHVKLLLDVPEHLWRMLEKKRYFSAAWLYLLSRVVQRALVREELDEEAWRNLGIDVLESFPLIQRQWEVVAQFRSQIVQKAVLALRDTTAPSETTCATLLTLHLLDSRPLSDTLSALLDQRSKSLSAMFSKTPTPRGSIRDIKKCILVALQSISQTIKTTRDVFQTRRTQLSLIRATLEFIQTDSIPSAGLPSELQLTTQSLLSNLPSLSHFSTLPQTLTSYKPHVDVNSQFSSLSPMHLDKTLSEWFQKCTNALQQSCQTWLSDTDSVKVVWSIRNSVRAWLHSSASLESSETGHLKVLFDEVCCRHITEIWKKGMSNAEITFRDQLTSTVISLRNGSEISDACPIVHLFDAAPLPTVSQMEDVPLQKYRGSLQRQLSGRVVLLDIVLRSLEKCASTLHEDLFQVLCGNDTDTASLITRLRESYQPYAQRLCTVALDVIETSASALPDKTEMDINALTFVGRVSEELLSSSFISSMSCHDAVELGEFNISFLKAKIHVWRTFTVLHVLSRHRVAVPLAGLKPPSCTSPSTGLMQSLLLLAEAIQNLGFSRDPARHTRLAEQTIHLFIKRLLDHEWEHDKVQALHDIGLLQRIAQLWGSQWNDIHEGLGARRSQIRESVCFHDILPSIPSDAAIAEMSADHLARTQTIMAAILPYPLATWTSSSSRTLASLEKQSTLPLGVPSSNTEYRPAIEVAKPSSRFALLLID
;
A
#
# COMPACT_ATOMS: atom_id res chain seq x y z
N MET A 1 -76.58 -33.36 30.19
CA MET A 1 -75.37 -33.19 31.02
C MET A 1 -75.67 -32.77 32.47
N ALA A 2 -76.77 -33.26 33.08
CA ALA A 2 -77.09 -33.01 34.50
C ALA A 2 -76.97 -34.28 35.38
N ASN A 3 -77.07 -35.48 34.78
CA ASN A 3 -77.02 -36.75 35.52
C ASN A 3 -75.59 -37.16 35.93
N SER A 4 -74.55 -36.69 35.24
CA SER A 4 -73.15 -36.97 35.62
C SER A 4 -72.72 -36.17 36.85
N ALA A 5 -73.16 -34.92 36.98
CA ALA A 5 -72.88 -34.07 38.13
C ALA A 5 -73.52 -34.62 39.41
N HIS A 6 -74.77 -35.13 39.32
CA HIS A 6 -75.44 -35.77 40.46
C HIS A 6 -74.75 -37.07 40.91
N CYS A 7 -74.21 -37.86 39.98
CA CYS A 7 -73.45 -39.07 40.34
C CYS A 7 -72.14 -38.73 41.06
N VAL A 8 -71.46 -37.66 40.65
CA VAL A 8 -70.21 -37.22 41.30
C VAL A 8 -70.50 -36.67 42.71
N ILE A 9 -71.58 -35.91 42.88
CA ILE A 9 -71.99 -35.42 44.21
C ILE A 9 -72.39 -36.59 45.13
N HIS A 10 -73.14 -37.56 44.61
CA HIS A 10 -73.51 -38.75 45.39
C HIS A 10 -72.29 -39.62 45.73
N ALA A 11 -71.32 -39.74 44.81
CA ALA A 11 -70.05 -40.40 45.08
C ALA A 11 -69.23 -39.66 46.15
N LEU A 12 -69.21 -38.33 46.12
CA LEU A 12 -68.54 -37.50 47.13
C LEU A 12 -69.22 -37.62 48.51
N GLU A 13 -70.55 -37.59 48.56
CA GLU A 13 -71.29 -37.76 49.82
C GLU A 13 -71.10 -39.18 50.40
N ASN A 14 -71.01 -40.20 49.54
CA ASN A 14 -70.66 -41.57 49.93
C ASN A 14 -69.22 -41.70 50.42
N THR A 15 -68.26 -40.99 49.80
CA THR A 15 -66.87 -40.99 50.32
C THR A 15 -66.78 -40.26 51.66
N LYS A 16 -67.54 -39.18 51.85
CA LYS A 16 -67.60 -38.42 53.09
C LYS A 16 -68.24 -39.22 54.22
N SER A 17 -69.32 -39.95 53.95
CA SER A 17 -69.93 -40.85 54.95
C SER A 17 -69.04 -42.05 55.26
N ALA A 18 -68.30 -42.58 54.28
CA ALA A 18 -67.29 -43.62 54.49
C ALA A 18 -66.08 -43.15 55.33
N ILE A 19 -65.67 -41.88 55.19
CA ILE A 19 -64.59 -41.28 56.00
C ILE A 19 -65.07 -41.04 57.44
N LEU A 20 -66.32 -40.59 57.64
CA LEU A 20 -66.89 -40.36 58.97
C LEU A 20 -67.22 -41.66 59.73
N ALA A 21 -67.46 -42.76 59.02
CA ALA A 21 -67.71 -44.09 59.60
C ALA A 21 -66.42 -44.86 59.98
N GLN A 22 -65.25 -44.39 59.53
CA GLN A 22 -63.97 -44.96 59.97
C GLN A 22 -63.65 -44.48 61.39
N ARG A 23 -63.71 -45.41 62.34
CA ARG A 23 -63.06 -45.25 63.65
C ARG A 23 -61.60 -44.84 63.41
N PRO A 24 -61.07 -43.82 64.12
CA PRO A 24 -59.69 -43.43 63.95
C PRO A 24 -58.78 -44.65 64.22
N PRO A 25 -57.75 -44.89 63.40
CA PRO A 25 -56.72 -45.85 63.77
C PRO A 25 -56.18 -45.45 65.13
N SER A 26 -56.01 -46.43 66.00
CA SER A 26 -55.44 -46.25 67.33
C SER A 26 -54.09 -45.56 67.17
N ILE A 27 -54.01 -44.31 67.64
CA ILE A 27 -52.72 -43.65 67.87
C ILE A 27 -51.88 -44.62 68.71
N PRO A 28 -50.67 -45.01 68.30
CA PRO A 28 -49.78 -45.75 69.18
C PRO A 28 -49.58 -44.88 70.42
N LYS A 29 -50.08 -45.35 71.55
CA LYS A 29 -49.88 -44.72 72.85
C LYS A 29 -48.38 -44.46 73.01
N ALA A 30 -48.01 -43.19 73.10
CA ALA A 30 -46.68 -42.76 73.49
C ALA A 30 -46.34 -43.43 74.83
N THR A 31 -45.50 -44.46 74.78
CA THR A 31 -44.79 -44.96 75.95
C THR A 31 -43.75 -43.91 76.30
N LEU A 32 -44.06 -43.21 77.38
CA LEU A 32 -43.34 -42.11 78.00
C LEU A 32 -42.03 -42.60 78.64
N VAL A 33 -41.07 -43.09 77.84
CA VAL A 33 -39.67 -43.44 78.24
C VAL A 33 -38.63 -43.10 77.14
N LYS A 34 -39.01 -42.46 76.03
CA LYS A 34 -38.18 -42.35 74.81
C LYS A 34 -37.48 -41.01 74.53
N SER A 35 -37.31 -40.10 75.49
CA SER A 35 -36.72 -38.79 75.14
C SER A 35 -35.22 -38.86 74.81
N ASN A 36 -34.42 -39.72 75.47
CA ASN A 36 -32.97 -39.73 75.23
C ASN A 36 -32.52 -40.59 74.04
N GLU A 37 -33.16 -41.73 73.77
CA GLU A 37 -32.77 -42.60 72.66
C GLU A 37 -33.14 -42.01 71.30
N ASP A 38 -34.31 -41.39 71.18
CA ASP A 38 -34.74 -40.76 69.93
C ASP A 38 -33.89 -39.51 69.62
N VAL A 39 -33.47 -38.75 70.64
CA VAL A 39 -32.51 -37.64 70.51
C VAL A 39 -31.13 -38.14 70.09
N HIS A 40 -30.65 -39.25 70.67
CA HIS A 40 -29.38 -39.88 70.28
C HIS A 40 -29.40 -40.43 68.84
N LEU A 41 -30.51 -41.06 68.42
CA LEU A 41 -30.68 -41.52 67.04
C LEU A 41 -30.73 -40.36 66.04
N GLN A 42 -31.42 -39.27 66.39
CA GLN A 42 -31.45 -38.05 65.58
C GLN A 42 -30.05 -37.42 65.48
N ALA A 43 -29.30 -37.36 66.58
CA ALA A 43 -27.92 -36.88 66.58
C ALA A 43 -27.01 -37.74 65.68
N LEU A 44 -27.13 -39.07 65.74
CA LEU A 44 -26.38 -39.98 64.86
C LEU A 44 -26.74 -39.82 63.37
N GLN A 45 -28.02 -39.58 63.05
CA GLN A 45 -28.45 -39.29 61.68
C GLN A 45 -27.89 -37.97 61.17
N ILE A 46 -27.88 -36.94 62.02
CA ILE A 46 -27.26 -35.64 61.73
C ILE A 46 -25.75 -35.84 61.51
N LEU A 47 -25.05 -36.56 62.38
CA LEU A 47 -23.62 -36.86 62.23
C LEU A 47 -23.32 -37.60 60.92
N ALA A 48 -24.10 -38.64 60.62
CA ALA A 48 -23.99 -39.40 59.38
C ALA A 48 -24.19 -38.52 58.13
N ALA A 49 -25.12 -37.56 58.17
CA ALA A 49 -25.33 -36.60 57.08
C ALA A 49 -24.13 -35.68 56.87
N HIS A 50 -23.50 -35.18 57.95
CA HIS A 50 -22.29 -34.34 57.87
C HIS A 50 -21.09 -35.12 57.31
N VAL A 51 -20.87 -36.34 57.80
CA VAL A 51 -19.77 -37.21 57.33
C VAL A 51 -20.00 -37.62 55.88
N LYS A 52 -21.24 -37.97 55.50
CA LYS A 52 -21.59 -38.33 54.12
C LYS A 52 -21.34 -37.16 53.16
N LEU A 53 -21.75 -35.94 53.52
CA LEU A 53 -21.48 -34.75 52.72
C LEU A 53 -19.97 -34.58 52.51
N LEU A 54 -19.15 -34.69 53.56
CA LEU A 54 -17.69 -34.55 53.45
C LEU A 54 -17.05 -35.64 52.57
N LEU A 55 -17.57 -36.87 52.61
CA LEU A 55 -17.09 -37.97 51.77
C LEU A 55 -17.39 -37.75 50.28
N ASP A 56 -18.55 -37.19 49.95
CA ASP A 56 -18.99 -36.99 48.56
C ASP A 56 -18.35 -35.74 47.91
N VAL A 57 -17.93 -34.75 48.71
CA VAL A 57 -17.41 -33.46 48.22
C VAL A 57 -16.26 -33.57 47.22
N PRO A 58 -15.20 -34.37 47.40
CA PRO A 58 -14.08 -34.43 46.43
C PRO A 58 -14.49 -34.83 45.01
N GLU A 59 -15.36 -35.82 44.86
CA GLU A 59 -15.84 -36.28 43.55
C GLU A 59 -16.64 -35.16 42.85
N HIS A 60 -17.47 -34.45 43.61
CA HIS A 60 -18.26 -33.34 43.10
C HIS A 60 -17.41 -32.12 42.77
N LEU A 61 -16.41 -31.78 43.60
CA LEU A 61 -15.45 -30.72 43.29
C LEU A 61 -14.71 -31.01 41.99
N TRP A 62 -14.27 -32.25 41.78
CA TRP A 62 -13.58 -32.63 40.54
C TRP A 62 -14.49 -32.48 39.31
N ARG A 63 -15.73 -32.98 39.37
CA ARG A 63 -16.73 -32.81 38.30
C ARG A 63 -17.05 -31.34 38.00
N MET A 64 -17.18 -30.51 39.03
CA MET A 64 -17.43 -29.08 38.85
C MET A 64 -16.24 -28.35 38.22
N LEU A 65 -15.01 -28.74 38.58
CA LEU A 65 -13.78 -28.22 37.97
C LEU A 65 -13.65 -28.62 36.50
N GLU A 66 -14.03 -29.84 36.13
CA GLU A 66 -14.05 -30.28 34.73
C GLU A 66 -15.07 -29.51 33.89
N LYS A 67 -16.25 -29.24 34.46
CA LYS A 67 -17.31 -28.42 33.84
C LYS A 67 -17.05 -26.91 33.91
N LYS A 68 -15.88 -26.46 34.37
CA LYS A 68 -15.51 -25.03 34.57
C LYS A 68 -16.46 -24.24 35.48
N ARG A 69 -17.21 -24.90 36.37
CA ARG A 69 -18.12 -24.26 37.34
C ARG A 69 -17.38 -23.88 38.61
N TYR A 70 -16.43 -22.95 38.50
CA TYR A 70 -15.52 -22.60 39.60
C TYR A 70 -16.24 -21.98 40.81
N PHE A 71 -17.26 -21.16 40.57
CA PHE A 71 -18.02 -20.51 41.64
C PHE A 71 -18.78 -21.51 42.51
N SER A 72 -19.46 -22.48 41.88
CA SER A 72 -20.11 -23.58 42.58
C SER A 72 -19.12 -24.46 43.34
N ALA A 73 -17.94 -24.72 42.76
CA ALA A 73 -16.88 -25.48 43.43
C ALA A 73 -16.32 -24.74 44.65
N ALA A 74 -16.07 -23.43 44.56
CA ALA A 74 -15.61 -22.64 45.70
C ALA A 74 -16.66 -22.57 46.82
N TRP A 75 -17.94 -22.44 46.48
CA TRP A 75 -19.00 -22.45 47.47
C TRP A 75 -19.12 -23.81 48.18
N LEU A 76 -19.07 -24.92 47.43
CA LEU A 76 -19.09 -26.27 48.01
C LEU A 76 -17.86 -26.51 48.90
N TYR A 77 -16.68 -26.00 48.50
CA TYR A 77 -15.49 -26.03 49.35
C TYR A 77 -15.68 -25.25 50.65
N LEU A 78 -16.22 -24.02 50.59
CA LEU A 78 -16.48 -23.21 51.79
C LEU A 78 -17.50 -23.88 52.71
N LEU A 79 -18.56 -24.46 52.15
CA LEU A 79 -19.54 -25.26 52.90
C LEU A 79 -18.87 -26.46 53.58
N SER A 80 -18.04 -27.22 52.84
CA SER A 80 -17.32 -28.37 53.40
C SER A 80 -16.37 -27.99 54.55
N ARG A 81 -15.78 -26.78 54.49
CA ARG A 81 -14.97 -26.21 55.57
C ARG A 81 -15.80 -25.91 56.82
N VAL A 82 -17.00 -25.38 56.65
CA VAL A 82 -17.90 -25.10 57.77
C VAL A 82 -18.43 -26.40 58.37
N VAL A 83 -18.77 -27.39 57.55
CA VAL A 83 -19.13 -28.75 57.99
C VAL A 83 -17.99 -29.38 58.79
N GLN A 84 -16.75 -29.32 58.29
CA GLN A 84 -15.58 -29.82 59.02
C GLN A 84 -15.35 -29.06 60.33
N ARG A 85 -15.52 -27.74 60.34
CA ARG A 85 -15.43 -26.95 61.57
C ARG A 85 -16.54 -27.28 62.56
N ALA A 86 -17.77 -27.53 62.11
CA ALA A 86 -18.88 -27.94 62.96
C ALA A 86 -18.67 -29.36 63.53
N LEU A 87 -17.94 -30.22 62.81
CA LEU A 87 -17.53 -31.55 63.29
C LEU A 87 -16.33 -31.50 64.27
N VAL A 88 -15.49 -30.46 64.20
CA VAL A 88 -14.21 -30.38 64.94
C VAL A 88 -14.21 -29.33 66.07
N ARG A 89 -14.98 -28.24 65.96
CA ARG A 89 -15.13 -27.20 66.99
C ARG A 89 -16.49 -27.32 67.67
N GLU A 90 -16.43 -27.51 68.99
CA GLU A 90 -17.52 -27.62 69.96
C GLU A 90 -18.20 -26.27 70.27
N GLU A 91 -18.28 -25.34 69.32
CA GLU A 91 -18.80 -24.00 69.60
C GLU A 91 -20.03 -23.72 68.74
N LEU A 92 -21.18 -24.17 69.25
CA LEU A 92 -22.44 -23.42 69.41
C LEU A 92 -23.57 -24.44 69.69
N ASP A 93 -24.26 -24.22 70.80
CA ASP A 93 -25.44 -24.93 71.36
C ASP A 93 -25.18 -26.08 72.34
N GLU A 94 -26.11 -26.21 73.31
CA GLU A 94 -26.11 -27.13 74.47
C GLU A 94 -26.06 -28.63 74.11
N GLU A 95 -25.96 -28.96 72.82
CA GLU A 95 -25.92 -30.30 72.21
C GLU A 95 -24.53 -30.64 71.64
N ALA A 96 -23.46 -30.22 72.33
CA ALA A 96 -22.11 -30.60 71.95
C ALA A 96 -22.01 -32.14 71.84
N TRP A 97 -21.39 -32.67 70.78
CA TRP A 97 -21.21 -34.11 70.55
C TRP A 97 -20.64 -34.86 71.78
N ARG A 98 -19.85 -34.17 72.60
CA ARG A 98 -19.33 -34.64 73.89
C ARG A 98 -20.37 -34.78 74.99
N ASN A 99 -21.40 -33.93 75.04
CA ASN A 99 -22.54 -34.06 75.96
C ASN A 99 -23.36 -35.33 75.65
N LEU A 100 -23.28 -35.83 74.41
CA LEU A 100 -23.87 -37.09 73.94
C LEU A 100 -22.87 -38.27 73.97
N GLY A 101 -21.66 -38.07 74.51
CA GLY A 101 -20.64 -39.12 74.66
C GLY A 101 -19.87 -39.49 73.38
N ILE A 102 -19.98 -38.69 72.31
CA ILE A 102 -19.35 -38.97 71.01
C ILE A 102 -18.12 -38.07 70.84
N ASP A 103 -16.91 -38.63 71.00
CA ASP A 103 -15.70 -37.98 70.50
C ASP A 103 -15.54 -38.29 69.00
N VAL A 104 -15.91 -37.30 68.18
CA VAL A 104 -15.95 -37.42 66.72
C VAL A 104 -14.54 -37.67 66.14
N LEU A 105 -13.49 -37.13 66.75
CA LEU A 105 -12.12 -37.26 66.26
C LEU A 105 -11.51 -38.62 66.60
N GLU A 106 -11.82 -39.17 67.78
CA GLU A 106 -11.37 -40.51 68.18
C GLU A 106 -12.17 -41.60 67.45
N SER A 107 -13.48 -41.40 67.28
CA SER A 107 -14.37 -42.40 66.67
C SER A 107 -14.28 -42.43 65.14
N PHE A 108 -13.92 -41.32 64.49
CA PHE A 108 -13.93 -41.19 63.03
C PHE A 108 -12.69 -40.45 62.48
N PRO A 109 -11.47 -41.00 62.59
CA PRO A 109 -10.24 -40.39 62.04
C PRO A 109 -10.30 -40.19 60.51
N LEU A 110 -11.20 -40.91 59.83
CA LEU A 110 -11.47 -40.76 58.39
C LEU A 110 -11.90 -39.33 58.01
N ILE A 111 -12.56 -38.59 58.91
CA ILE A 111 -13.00 -37.20 58.69
C ILE A 111 -11.79 -36.30 58.44
N GLN A 112 -10.74 -36.43 59.25
CA GLN A 112 -9.52 -35.63 59.12
C GLN A 112 -8.77 -35.98 57.82
N ARG A 113 -8.63 -37.28 57.52
CA ARG A 113 -8.01 -37.74 56.26
C ARG A 113 -8.76 -37.23 55.04
N GLN A 114 -10.10 -37.24 55.08
CA GLN A 114 -10.88 -36.77 53.94
C GLN A 114 -10.85 -35.25 53.80
N TRP A 115 -10.85 -34.53 54.93
CA TRP A 115 -10.65 -33.09 54.90
C TRP A 115 -9.31 -32.70 54.28
N GLU A 116 -8.22 -33.42 54.54
CA GLU A 116 -6.91 -33.17 53.91
C GLU A 116 -6.97 -33.28 52.38
N VAL A 117 -7.74 -34.23 51.84
CA VAL A 117 -7.97 -34.36 50.40
C VAL A 117 -8.78 -33.17 49.88
N VAL A 118 -9.87 -32.79 50.56
CA VAL A 118 -10.71 -31.63 50.21
C VAL A 118 -9.89 -30.32 50.26
N ALA A 119 -9.03 -30.14 51.27
CA ALA A 119 -8.22 -28.96 51.48
C ALA A 119 -7.28 -28.66 50.30
N GLN A 120 -6.75 -29.71 49.65
CA GLN A 120 -5.88 -29.57 48.47
C GLN A 120 -6.60 -28.93 47.27
N PHE A 121 -7.92 -29.12 47.13
CA PHE A 121 -8.69 -28.55 46.03
C PHE A 121 -8.74 -27.03 46.06
N ARG A 122 -8.51 -26.37 47.20
CA ARG A 122 -8.44 -24.90 47.28
C ARG A 122 -7.46 -24.33 46.26
N SER A 123 -6.24 -24.86 46.26
CA SER A 123 -5.17 -24.41 45.35
C SER A 123 -5.52 -24.67 43.88
N GLN A 124 -6.12 -25.83 43.59
CA GLN A 124 -6.53 -26.22 42.24
C GLN A 124 -7.66 -25.35 41.70
N ILE A 125 -8.67 -25.03 42.53
CA ILE A 125 -9.78 -24.14 42.16
C ILE A 125 -9.23 -22.74 41.82
N VAL A 126 -8.36 -22.18 42.67
CA VAL A 126 -7.76 -20.86 42.42
C VAL A 126 -6.93 -20.87 41.14
N GLN A 127 -6.04 -21.84 40.96
CA GLN A 127 -5.18 -21.91 39.77
C GLN A 127 -6.00 -22.06 38.48
N LYS A 128 -6.99 -22.96 38.45
CA LYS A 128 -7.85 -23.15 37.27
C LYS A 128 -8.73 -21.93 37.00
N ALA A 129 -9.23 -21.26 38.04
CA ALA A 129 -9.99 -20.01 37.91
C ALA A 129 -9.11 -18.89 37.32
N VAL A 130 -7.89 -18.67 37.82
CA VAL A 130 -6.95 -17.68 37.27
C VAL A 130 -6.61 -17.98 35.81
N LEU A 131 -6.40 -19.26 35.46
CA LEU A 131 -6.14 -19.66 34.07
C LEU A 131 -7.35 -19.44 33.16
N ALA A 132 -8.57 -19.64 33.67
CA ALA A 132 -9.80 -19.38 32.92
C ALA A 132 -9.98 -17.90 32.55
N LEU A 133 -9.43 -16.97 33.35
CA LEU A 133 -9.42 -15.53 33.03
C LEU A 133 -8.60 -15.17 31.77
N ARG A 134 -7.85 -16.12 31.18
CA ARG A 134 -7.16 -15.90 29.89
C ARG A 134 -8.08 -16.00 28.67
N ASP A 135 -9.23 -16.66 28.80
CA ASP A 135 -10.15 -16.91 27.67
C ASP A 135 -11.02 -15.69 27.34
N THR A 136 -10.59 -14.91 26.34
CA THR A 136 -11.22 -13.63 25.96
C THR A 136 -12.63 -13.79 25.40
N THR A 137 -13.05 -15.01 25.07
CA THR A 137 -14.38 -15.31 24.51
C THR A 137 -15.43 -15.64 25.57
N ALA A 138 -15.02 -15.82 26.82
CA ALA A 138 -15.92 -16.13 27.92
C ALA A 138 -16.97 -15.01 28.10
N PRO A 139 -18.24 -15.38 28.37
CA PRO A 139 -19.29 -14.40 28.56
C PRO A 139 -19.13 -13.69 29.92
N SER A 140 -19.81 -12.55 30.07
CA SER A 140 -19.66 -11.67 31.25
C SER A 140 -20.09 -12.39 32.54
N GLU A 141 -21.06 -13.30 32.48
CA GLU A 141 -21.56 -14.07 33.62
C GLU A 141 -20.50 -15.04 34.16
N THR A 142 -19.92 -15.86 33.28
CA THR A 142 -18.89 -16.83 33.66
C THR A 142 -17.61 -16.13 34.17
N THR A 143 -17.29 -14.97 33.59
CA THR A 143 -16.18 -14.13 34.06
C THR A 143 -16.45 -13.60 35.47
N CYS A 144 -17.66 -13.07 35.71
CA CYS A 144 -18.10 -12.64 37.05
C CYS A 144 -18.01 -13.76 38.08
N ALA A 145 -18.55 -14.94 37.76
CA ALA A 145 -18.50 -16.13 38.61
C ALA A 145 -17.06 -16.54 38.95
N THR A 146 -16.16 -16.47 37.97
CA THR A 146 -14.72 -16.78 38.16
C THR A 146 -14.05 -15.75 39.07
N LEU A 147 -14.38 -14.46 38.93
CA LEU A 147 -13.83 -13.41 39.80
C LEU A 147 -14.36 -13.51 41.24
N LEU A 148 -15.65 -13.82 41.41
CA LEU A 148 -16.25 -14.09 42.70
C LEU A 148 -15.60 -15.30 43.38
N THR A 149 -15.25 -16.34 42.61
CA THR A 149 -14.49 -17.49 43.12
C THR A 149 -13.16 -17.04 43.75
N LEU A 150 -12.42 -16.16 43.08
CA LEU A 150 -11.15 -15.63 43.59
C LEU A 150 -11.35 -14.72 44.80
N HIS A 151 -12.38 -13.87 44.77
CA HIS A 151 -12.73 -12.98 45.88
C HIS A 151 -13.09 -13.76 47.15
N LEU A 152 -13.99 -14.75 47.03
CA LEU A 152 -14.49 -15.54 48.16
C LEU A 152 -13.46 -16.53 48.71
N LEU A 153 -12.75 -17.23 47.81
CA LEU A 153 -11.85 -18.29 48.24
C LEU A 153 -10.51 -17.73 48.70
N ASP A 154 -9.91 -16.81 47.94
CA ASP A 154 -8.57 -16.28 48.19
C ASP A 154 -8.56 -14.98 49.00
N SER A 155 -9.74 -14.50 49.44
CA SER A 155 -9.90 -13.25 50.19
C SER A 155 -9.14 -12.10 49.52
N ARG A 156 -9.31 -11.92 48.20
CA ARG A 156 -8.71 -10.81 47.47
C ARG A 156 -9.69 -9.65 47.36
N PRO A 157 -9.27 -8.39 47.58
CA PRO A 157 -10.14 -7.26 47.34
C PRO A 157 -10.51 -7.18 45.86
N LEU A 158 -11.65 -6.56 45.54
CA LEU A 158 -12.13 -6.48 44.16
C LEU A 158 -11.17 -5.71 43.23
N SER A 159 -10.33 -4.82 43.76
CA SER A 159 -9.25 -4.15 43.01
C SER A 159 -8.22 -5.14 42.48
N ASP A 160 -7.88 -6.13 43.29
CA ASP A 160 -6.83 -7.11 42.98
C ASP A 160 -7.38 -8.21 42.06
N THR A 161 -8.68 -8.48 42.12
CA THR A 161 -9.31 -9.40 41.15
C THR A 161 -9.46 -8.73 39.79
N LEU A 162 -9.75 -7.42 39.74
CA LEU A 162 -9.72 -6.63 38.51
C LEU A 162 -8.32 -6.59 37.89
N SER A 163 -7.27 -6.31 38.68
CA SER A 163 -5.90 -6.30 38.16
C SER A 163 -5.48 -7.69 37.67
N ALA A 164 -5.83 -8.76 38.40
CA ALA A 164 -5.58 -10.14 37.97
C ALA A 164 -6.29 -10.49 36.65
N LEU A 165 -7.54 -10.03 36.44
CA LEU A 165 -8.23 -10.19 35.16
C LEU A 165 -7.43 -9.54 34.03
N LEU A 166 -7.13 -8.24 34.17
CA LEU A 166 -6.45 -7.46 33.15
C LEU A 166 -5.04 -8.01 32.85
N ASP A 167 -4.33 -8.51 33.86
CA ASP A 167 -3.03 -9.14 33.68
C ASP A 167 -3.11 -10.46 32.89
N GLN A 168 -4.09 -11.32 33.18
CA GLN A 168 -4.26 -12.58 32.44
C GLN A 168 -4.70 -12.33 30.99
N ARG A 169 -5.58 -11.34 30.78
CA ARG A 169 -5.99 -10.87 29.45
C ARG A 169 -4.80 -10.28 28.68
N SER A 170 -3.96 -9.48 29.34
CA SER A 170 -2.71 -8.93 28.76
C SER A 170 -1.74 -10.02 28.33
N LYS A 171 -1.58 -11.08 29.15
CA LYS A 171 -0.72 -12.23 28.81
C LYS A 171 -1.23 -13.02 27.61
N SER A 172 -2.55 -13.15 27.48
CA SER A 172 -3.18 -13.78 26.33
C SER A 172 -2.96 -12.94 25.05
N LEU A 173 -3.15 -11.63 25.15
CA LEU A 173 -2.88 -10.69 24.06
C LEU A 173 -1.41 -10.66 23.65
N SER A 174 -0.48 -10.62 24.61
CA SER A 174 0.96 -10.62 24.30
C SER A 174 1.42 -11.91 23.61
N ALA A 175 0.86 -13.06 24.00
CA ALA A 175 1.12 -14.34 23.34
C ALA A 175 0.56 -14.43 21.92
N MET A 176 -0.43 -13.59 21.59
CA MET A 176 -0.95 -13.44 20.23
C MET A 176 -0.14 -12.41 19.43
N PHE A 177 0.32 -11.33 20.06
CA PHE A 177 1.22 -10.35 19.46
C PHE A 177 2.59 -10.92 19.07
N SER A 178 3.13 -11.82 19.90
CA SER A 178 4.41 -12.49 19.62
C SER A 178 4.33 -13.52 18.49
N LYS A 179 3.14 -14.01 18.15
CA LYS A 179 2.93 -14.87 16.98
C LYS A 179 2.92 -13.99 15.75
N THR A 180 4.09 -13.80 15.14
CA THR A 180 4.13 -13.25 13.80
C THR A 180 3.36 -14.19 12.88
N PRO A 181 2.36 -13.69 12.12
CA PRO A 181 1.87 -14.46 10.99
C PRO A 181 3.12 -14.77 10.15
N THR A 182 3.28 -16.03 9.75
CA THR A 182 4.48 -16.51 9.03
C THR A 182 4.86 -15.53 7.90
N PRO A 183 6.14 -15.44 7.49
CA PRO A 183 6.58 -14.54 6.40
C PRO A 183 5.93 -14.84 5.02
N ARG A 184 5.08 -15.88 4.93
CA ARG A 184 4.20 -16.21 3.79
C ARG A 184 2.73 -16.32 4.18
N GLY A 185 2.37 -15.77 5.34
CA GLY A 185 0.98 -15.70 5.79
C GLY A 185 0.20 -14.94 4.73
N SER A 186 -0.96 -15.48 4.37
CA SER A 186 -1.83 -14.75 3.45
C SER A 186 -2.14 -13.39 4.08
N ILE A 187 -2.30 -12.35 3.27
CA ILE A 187 -2.84 -11.05 3.70
C ILE A 187 -4.11 -11.22 4.56
N ARG A 188 -4.87 -12.29 4.30
CA ARG A 188 -6.02 -12.75 5.08
C ARG A 188 -5.67 -13.05 6.54
N ASP A 189 -4.52 -13.66 6.80
CA ASP A 189 -4.06 -14.04 8.14
C ASP A 189 -3.65 -12.81 8.96
N ILE A 190 -2.94 -11.85 8.34
CA ILE A 190 -2.63 -10.55 8.97
C ILE A 190 -3.92 -9.84 9.36
N LYS A 191 -4.87 -9.72 8.41
CA LYS A 191 -6.19 -9.14 8.67
C LYS A 191 -6.91 -9.87 9.80
N LYS A 192 -6.89 -11.21 9.82
CA LYS A 192 -7.51 -12.02 10.88
C LYS A 192 -6.86 -11.77 12.24
N CYS A 193 -5.54 -11.73 12.33
CA CYS A 193 -4.81 -11.46 13.57
C CYS A 193 -5.19 -10.09 14.15
N ILE A 194 -5.21 -9.04 13.32
CA ILE A 194 -5.61 -7.69 13.74
C ILE A 194 -7.05 -7.68 14.27
N LEU A 195 -8.00 -8.29 13.56
CA LEU A 195 -9.40 -8.32 13.97
C LEU A 195 -9.63 -9.14 15.24
N VAL A 196 -8.95 -10.28 15.40
CA VAL A 196 -9.02 -11.10 16.62
C VAL A 196 -8.42 -10.33 17.81
N ALA A 197 -7.37 -9.55 17.59
CA ALA A 197 -6.79 -8.71 18.63
C ALA A 197 -7.73 -7.59 19.07
N LEU A 198 -8.31 -6.87 18.11
CA LEU A 198 -9.30 -5.83 18.36
C LEU A 198 -10.53 -6.38 19.09
N GLN A 199 -11.02 -7.54 18.65
CA GLN A 199 -12.13 -8.23 19.31
C GLN A 199 -11.78 -8.62 20.74
N SER A 200 -10.56 -9.11 20.99
CA SER A 200 -10.12 -9.48 22.34
C SER A 200 -10.01 -8.26 23.26
N ILE A 201 -9.50 -7.13 22.77
CA ILE A 201 -9.43 -5.87 23.53
C ILE A 201 -10.86 -5.39 23.84
N SER A 202 -11.72 -5.30 22.83
CA SER A 202 -13.09 -4.83 22.96
C SER A 202 -13.95 -5.71 23.88
N GLN A 203 -13.82 -7.03 23.78
CA GLN A 203 -14.52 -7.97 24.65
C GLN A 203 -14.01 -7.89 26.10
N THR A 204 -12.72 -7.62 26.31
CA THR A 204 -12.17 -7.43 27.67
C THR A 204 -12.72 -6.16 28.31
N ILE A 205 -12.80 -5.06 27.57
CA ILE A 205 -13.39 -3.81 28.06
C ILE A 205 -14.88 -4.01 28.36
N LYS A 206 -15.62 -4.61 27.43
CA LYS A 206 -17.05 -4.90 27.61
C LYS A 206 -17.30 -5.76 28.84
N THR A 207 -16.61 -6.89 28.97
CA THR A 207 -16.78 -7.80 30.12
C THR A 207 -16.41 -7.12 31.43
N THR A 208 -15.35 -6.31 31.45
CA THR A 208 -14.97 -5.57 32.66
C THR A 208 -16.01 -4.52 33.05
N ARG A 209 -16.55 -3.79 32.07
CA ARG A 209 -17.66 -2.84 32.27
C ARG A 209 -18.91 -3.57 32.77
N ASP A 210 -19.33 -4.66 32.13
CA ASP A 210 -20.51 -5.43 32.53
C ASP A 210 -20.37 -5.99 33.97
N VAL A 211 -19.16 -6.43 34.35
CA VAL A 211 -18.92 -7.04 35.66
C VAL A 211 -18.83 -6.00 36.78
N PHE A 212 -18.15 -4.88 36.56
CA PHE A 212 -17.78 -3.94 37.62
C PHE A 212 -18.47 -2.57 37.55
N GLN A 213 -18.92 -2.11 36.37
CA GLN A 213 -19.51 -0.79 36.20
C GLN A 213 -20.95 -0.76 36.74
N THR A 214 -21.25 0.22 37.59
CA THR A 214 -22.62 0.48 38.06
C THR A 214 -23.26 1.51 37.13
N ARG A 215 -24.39 1.17 36.50
CA ARG A 215 -25.16 2.12 35.67
C ARG A 215 -26.27 2.72 36.54
N ARG A 216 -26.70 3.96 36.24
CA ARG A 216 -27.57 4.80 37.09
C ARG A 216 -28.82 4.13 37.70
N THR A 217 -29.29 3.00 37.16
CA THR A 217 -30.44 2.22 37.64
C THR A 217 -30.16 0.72 37.84
N GLN A 218 -28.93 0.23 37.59
CA GLN A 218 -28.57 -1.18 37.69
C GLN A 218 -27.22 -1.36 38.39
N LEU A 219 -27.21 -2.21 39.42
CA LEU A 219 -26.01 -2.66 40.11
C LEU A 219 -25.11 -3.43 39.14
N SER A 220 -23.79 -3.33 39.33
CA SER A 220 -22.84 -4.17 38.57
C SER A 220 -23.08 -5.65 38.83
N LEU A 221 -22.76 -6.55 37.88
CA LEU A 221 -23.03 -7.98 38.03
C LEU A 221 -22.42 -8.54 39.33
N ILE A 222 -21.21 -8.10 39.67
CA ILE A 222 -20.53 -8.56 40.88
C ILE A 222 -21.23 -8.08 42.15
N ARG A 223 -21.65 -6.80 42.18
CA ARG A 223 -22.36 -6.22 43.33
C ARG A 223 -23.75 -6.81 43.49
N ALA A 224 -24.49 -6.96 42.40
CA ALA A 224 -25.80 -7.58 42.40
C ALA A 224 -25.74 -9.03 42.91
N THR A 225 -24.68 -9.77 42.56
CA THR A 225 -24.46 -11.14 43.05
C THR A 225 -24.08 -11.16 44.54
N LEU A 226 -23.19 -10.26 44.99
CA LEU A 226 -22.81 -10.16 46.40
C LEU A 226 -24.00 -9.74 47.29
N GLU A 227 -24.85 -8.82 46.83
CA GLU A 227 -26.08 -8.42 47.54
C GLU A 227 -27.11 -9.56 47.57
N PHE A 228 -27.25 -10.33 46.47
CA PHE A 228 -28.09 -11.53 46.42
C PHE A 228 -27.64 -12.60 47.42
N ILE A 229 -26.33 -12.86 47.50
CA ILE A 229 -25.74 -13.83 48.45
C ILE A 229 -26.12 -13.50 49.90
N GLN A 230 -26.31 -12.22 50.23
CA GLN A 230 -26.57 -11.78 51.60
C GLN A 230 -28.05 -11.70 51.95
N THR A 231 -28.87 -11.15 51.05
CA THR A 231 -30.23 -10.76 51.38
C THR A 231 -31.30 -11.83 51.07
N ASP A 232 -30.99 -12.90 50.32
CA ASP A 232 -31.97 -13.93 49.84
C ASP A 232 -33.25 -13.33 49.22
N SER A 233 -33.21 -12.07 48.79
CA SER A 233 -34.38 -11.39 48.23
C SER A 233 -34.68 -11.92 46.83
N ILE A 234 -35.92 -11.75 46.38
CA ILE A 234 -36.39 -11.97 45.00
C ILE A 234 -35.27 -11.50 44.05
N PRO A 235 -34.83 -12.32 43.07
CA PRO A 235 -33.73 -11.94 42.18
C PRO A 235 -34.04 -10.57 41.59
N SER A 236 -33.20 -9.58 41.92
CA SER A 236 -33.29 -8.26 41.32
C SER A 236 -33.39 -8.44 39.80
N ALA A 237 -34.40 -7.86 39.18
CA ALA A 237 -34.70 -8.05 37.76
C ALA A 237 -33.44 -7.83 36.91
N GLY A 238 -32.82 -8.92 36.45
CA GLY A 238 -31.59 -8.88 35.65
C GLY A 238 -30.42 -9.79 36.07
N LEU A 239 -30.45 -10.50 37.21
CA LEU A 239 -29.40 -11.47 37.54
C LEU A 239 -29.50 -12.76 36.69
N PRO A 240 -28.42 -13.17 35.97
CA PRO A 240 -28.36 -14.42 35.24
C PRO A 240 -28.46 -15.66 36.15
N SER A 241 -29.08 -16.73 35.65
CA SER A 241 -29.29 -18.00 36.39
C SER A 241 -27.99 -18.68 36.85
N GLU A 242 -26.87 -18.46 36.16
CA GLU A 242 -25.57 -19.01 36.57
C GLU A 242 -25.02 -18.37 37.86
N LEU A 243 -25.42 -17.14 38.17
CA LEU A 243 -24.96 -16.38 39.35
C LEU A 243 -25.93 -16.50 40.54
N GLN A 244 -27.14 -17.02 40.32
CA GLN A 244 -28.16 -17.28 41.34
C GLN A 244 -27.86 -18.57 42.13
N LEU A 245 -26.73 -18.60 42.82
CA LEU A 245 -26.31 -19.76 43.60
C LEU A 245 -26.77 -19.67 45.04
N THR A 246 -27.41 -20.72 45.54
CA THR A 246 -27.78 -20.88 46.96
C THR A 246 -27.25 -22.21 47.47
N THR A 247 -27.06 -22.33 48.77
CA THR A 247 -26.72 -23.63 49.40
C THR A 247 -27.73 -24.71 49.08
N GLN A 248 -29.02 -24.35 49.03
CA GLN A 248 -30.09 -25.27 48.67
C GLN A 248 -29.98 -25.74 47.22
N SER A 249 -29.65 -24.84 46.27
CA SER A 249 -29.44 -25.24 44.87
C SER A 249 -28.15 -26.03 44.67
N LEU A 250 -27.13 -25.83 45.49
CA LEU A 250 -25.92 -26.66 45.48
C LEU A 250 -26.17 -28.06 46.03
N LEU A 251 -26.83 -28.17 47.18
CA LEU A 251 -27.14 -29.44 47.83
C LEU A 251 -28.16 -30.25 47.02
N SER A 252 -29.08 -29.59 46.31
CA SER A 252 -30.05 -30.28 45.46
C SER A 252 -29.44 -30.92 44.21
N ASN A 253 -28.28 -30.44 43.78
CA ASN A 253 -27.53 -31.02 42.66
C ASN A 253 -26.66 -32.23 43.09
N LEU A 254 -26.68 -32.61 44.37
CA LEU A 254 -25.95 -33.78 44.87
C LEU A 254 -26.84 -35.03 44.88
N PRO A 255 -26.29 -36.23 44.58
CA PRO A 255 -27.06 -37.47 44.43
C PRO A 255 -27.71 -37.98 45.72
N SER A 256 -27.27 -37.50 46.89
CA SER A 256 -27.76 -37.93 48.22
C SER A 256 -28.71 -36.93 48.88
N LEU A 257 -29.58 -36.30 48.08
CA LEU A 257 -30.65 -35.36 48.49
C LEU A 257 -31.41 -35.77 49.77
N SER A 258 -31.76 -37.05 49.92
CA SER A 258 -32.54 -37.56 51.06
C SER A 258 -31.79 -37.54 52.40
N HIS A 259 -30.46 -37.56 52.35
CA HIS A 259 -29.60 -37.47 53.54
C HIS A 259 -29.20 -36.03 53.87
N PHE A 260 -29.39 -35.09 52.94
CA PHE A 260 -29.08 -33.68 53.15
C PHE A 260 -30.28 -32.87 53.65
N SER A 261 -31.49 -33.43 53.59
CA SER A 261 -32.68 -32.86 54.25
C SER A 261 -32.62 -32.94 55.78
N THR A 262 -31.79 -33.85 56.32
CA THR A 262 -31.55 -34.00 57.76
C THR A 262 -30.39 -33.13 58.29
N LEU A 263 -29.80 -32.27 57.45
CA LEU A 263 -28.78 -31.32 57.90
C LEU A 263 -29.41 -30.18 58.72
N PRO A 264 -28.74 -29.68 59.78
CA PRO A 264 -29.21 -28.55 60.57
C PRO A 264 -29.48 -27.30 59.72
N GLN A 265 -30.46 -26.50 60.15
CA GLN A 265 -30.84 -25.26 59.48
C GLN A 265 -29.67 -24.26 59.35
N THR A 266 -28.71 -24.32 60.27
CA THR A 266 -27.48 -23.52 60.27
C THR A 266 -26.54 -23.82 59.09
N LEU A 267 -26.56 -25.05 58.56
CA LEU A 267 -25.76 -25.46 57.40
C LEU A 267 -26.52 -25.36 56.08
N THR A 268 -27.83 -25.60 56.09
CA THR A 268 -28.68 -25.45 54.90
C THR A 268 -28.89 -23.98 54.51
N SER A 269 -28.76 -23.05 55.46
CA SER A 269 -28.77 -21.59 55.25
C SER A 269 -27.38 -20.93 55.20
N TYR A 270 -26.30 -21.73 55.15
CA TYR A 270 -24.95 -21.19 55.19
C TYR A 270 -24.67 -20.18 54.06
N LYS A 271 -24.09 -19.03 54.42
CA LYS A 271 -23.66 -18.01 53.47
C LYS A 271 -22.19 -17.69 53.69
N PRO A 272 -21.35 -17.67 52.64
CA PRO A 272 -20.02 -17.08 52.72
C PRO A 272 -20.14 -15.64 53.21
N HIS A 273 -19.51 -15.33 54.34
CA HIS A 273 -19.53 -13.99 54.89
C HIS A 273 -18.70 -13.06 54.00
N VAL A 274 -19.35 -12.07 53.42
CA VAL A 274 -18.74 -10.96 52.69
C VAL A 274 -19.24 -9.69 53.38
N ASP A 275 -18.44 -8.65 53.49
CA ASP A 275 -18.95 -7.35 53.90
C ASP A 275 -19.18 -6.51 52.64
N VAL A 276 -20.44 -6.38 52.20
CA VAL A 276 -20.81 -5.66 50.98
C VAL A 276 -20.53 -4.15 51.09
N ASN A 277 -20.48 -3.60 52.31
CA ASN A 277 -20.24 -2.18 52.55
C ASN A 277 -18.76 -1.85 52.75
N SER A 278 -17.88 -2.86 52.80
CA SER A 278 -16.45 -2.67 52.97
C SER A 278 -15.77 -2.20 51.68
N GLN A 279 -14.67 -1.46 51.82
CA GLN A 279 -13.73 -1.14 50.74
C GLN A 279 -13.17 -2.40 50.05
N PHE A 280 -13.29 -3.56 50.71
CA PHE A 280 -12.87 -4.86 50.19
C PHE A 280 -13.76 -5.39 49.06
N SER A 281 -15.05 -5.04 49.11
CA SER A 281 -16.11 -5.53 48.22
C SER A 281 -16.69 -4.44 47.34
N SER A 282 -16.10 -3.24 47.37
CA SER A 282 -16.52 -2.09 46.58
C SER A 282 -15.36 -1.58 45.73
N LEU A 283 -15.68 -1.14 44.52
CA LEU A 283 -14.75 -0.49 43.61
C LEU A 283 -15.23 0.91 43.30
N SER A 284 -14.34 1.88 43.45
CA SER A 284 -14.63 3.25 43.02
C SER A 284 -14.73 3.30 41.50
N PRO A 285 -15.79 3.90 40.92
CA PRO A 285 -15.95 4.01 39.47
C PRO A 285 -14.78 4.77 38.83
N MET A 286 -14.22 5.78 39.51
CA MET A 286 -13.05 6.51 39.01
C MET A 286 -11.80 5.64 38.94
N HIS A 287 -11.64 4.70 39.87
CA HIS A 287 -10.52 3.76 39.86
C HIS A 287 -10.66 2.73 38.74
N LEU A 288 -11.89 2.26 38.48
CA LEU A 288 -12.21 1.38 37.36
C LEU A 288 -11.89 2.04 36.03
N ASP A 289 -12.41 3.25 35.79
CA ASP A 289 -12.22 3.98 34.53
C ASP A 289 -10.73 4.31 34.29
N LYS A 290 -9.99 4.72 35.33
CA LYS A 290 -8.55 4.96 35.25
C LYS A 290 -7.79 3.69 34.88
N THR A 291 -8.01 2.60 35.60
CA THR A 291 -7.29 1.33 35.38
C THR A 291 -7.62 0.74 34.01
N LEU A 292 -8.87 0.83 33.56
CA LEU A 292 -9.30 0.42 32.23
C LEU A 292 -8.66 1.26 31.13
N SER A 293 -8.62 2.59 31.30
CA SER A 293 -8.00 3.50 30.33
C SER A 293 -6.49 3.25 30.20
N GLU A 294 -5.79 3.07 31.32
CA GLU A 294 -4.36 2.73 31.34
C GLU A 294 -4.09 1.37 30.66
N TRP A 295 -4.92 0.36 30.96
CA TRP A 295 -4.83 -0.95 30.35
C TRP A 295 -5.09 -0.90 28.84
N PHE A 296 -6.13 -0.17 28.42
CA PHE A 296 -6.48 0.02 27.02
C PHE A 296 -5.31 0.68 26.27
N GLN A 297 -4.79 1.79 26.78
CA GLN A 297 -3.65 2.50 26.16
C GLN A 297 -2.41 1.60 26.03
N LYS A 298 -2.12 0.79 27.06
CA LYS A 298 -1.00 -0.16 27.02
C LYS A 298 -1.20 -1.22 25.93
N CYS A 299 -2.42 -1.77 25.82
CA CYS A 299 -2.74 -2.78 24.81
C CYS A 299 -2.79 -2.22 23.39
N THR A 300 -3.31 -1.01 23.21
CA THR A 300 -3.33 -0.35 21.89
C THR A 300 -1.93 0.01 21.43
N ASN A 301 -1.05 0.48 22.32
CA ASN A 301 0.37 0.72 21.99
C ASN A 301 1.09 -0.58 21.58
N ALA A 302 0.85 -1.69 22.29
CA ALA A 302 1.42 -2.99 21.94
C ALA A 302 0.86 -3.52 20.60
N LEU A 303 -0.44 -3.31 20.35
CA LEU A 303 -1.07 -3.62 19.07
C LEU A 303 -0.49 -2.76 17.95
N GLN A 304 -0.25 -1.47 18.17
CA GLN A 304 0.37 -0.57 17.21
C GLN A 304 1.71 -1.15 16.75
N GLN A 305 2.61 -1.44 17.70
CA GLN A 305 3.93 -2.02 17.44
C GLN A 305 3.84 -3.34 16.66
N SER A 306 2.95 -4.24 17.10
CA SER A 306 2.74 -5.53 16.44
C SER A 306 2.23 -5.37 15.01
N CYS A 307 1.30 -4.44 14.76
CA CYS A 307 0.82 -4.12 13.42
C CYS A 307 1.95 -3.58 12.52
N GLN A 308 2.90 -2.81 13.06
CA GLN A 308 4.06 -2.36 12.28
C GLN A 308 4.91 -3.54 11.81
N THR A 309 5.13 -4.52 12.68
CA THR A 309 5.87 -5.74 12.36
C THR A 309 5.09 -6.65 11.42
N TRP A 310 3.77 -6.79 11.59
CA TRP A 310 2.96 -7.65 10.72
C TRP A 310 2.78 -7.08 9.31
N LEU A 311 2.83 -5.75 9.16
CA LEU A 311 2.72 -5.09 7.87
C LEU A 311 4.05 -4.96 7.13
N SER A 312 5.21 -5.16 7.78
CA SER A 312 6.53 -4.95 7.17
C SER A 312 6.73 -5.71 5.85
N ASP A 313 6.12 -6.88 5.72
CA ASP A 313 6.27 -7.77 4.57
C ASP A 313 5.30 -7.43 3.42
N THR A 314 4.44 -6.42 3.61
CA THR A 314 3.47 -6.00 2.60
C THR A 314 4.01 -4.85 1.74
N ASP A 315 4.25 -5.14 0.45
CA ASP A 315 4.75 -4.15 -0.51
C ASP A 315 3.62 -3.43 -1.30
N SER A 316 2.34 -3.65 -0.95
CA SER A 316 1.20 -3.13 -1.72
C SER A 316 0.31 -2.18 -0.92
N VAL A 317 0.17 -0.94 -1.39
CA VAL A 317 -0.70 0.08 -0.80
C VAL A 317 -2.17 -0.34 -0.80
N LYS A 318 -2.63 -1.02 -1.87
CA LYS A 318 -3.99 -1.58 -1.98
C LYS A 318 -4.34 -2.50 -0.81
N VAL A 319 -3.38 -3.33 -0.41
CA VAL A 319 -3.53 -4.29 0.68
C VAL A 319 -3.66 -3.58 2.03
N VAL A 320 -2.76 -2.64 2.30
CA VAL A 320 -2.76 -1.85 3.54
C VAL A 320 -4.07 -1.07 3.68
N TRP A 321 -4.53 -0.47 2.59
CA TRP A 321 -5.80 0.26 2.56
C TRP A 321 -7.02 -0.65 2.75
N SER A 322 -7.01 -1.87 2.20
CA SER A 322 -8.05 -2.87 2.43
C SER A 322 -8.12 -3.30 3.90
N ILE A 323 -6.96 -3.45 4.56
CA ILE A 323 -6.89 -3.74 6.00
C ILE A 323 -7.48 -2.57 6.80
N ARG A 324 -7.09 -1.32 6.50
CA ARG A 324 -7.67 -0.12 7.11
C ARG A 324 -9.20 -0.08 6.97
N ASN A 325 -9.72 -0.32 5.77
CA ASN A 325 -11.16 -0.32 5.51
C ASN A 325 -11.87 -1.44 6.28
N SER A 326 -11.23 -2.60 6.42
CA SER A 326 -11.75 -3.71 7.21
C SER A 326 -11.81 -3.38 8.70
N VAL A 327 -10.77 -2.74 9.25
CA VAL A 327 -10.72 -2.28 10.64
C VAL A 327 -11.77 -1.19 10.87
N ARG A 328 -11.90 -0.22 9.94
CA ARG A 328 -12.95 0.81 10.01
C ARG A 328 -14.34 0.18 9.98
N ALA A 329 -14.62 -0.74 9.06
CA ALA A 329 -15.91 -1.43 9.00
C ALA A 329 -16.23 -2.18 10.32
N TRP A 330 -15.21 -2.82 10.90
CA TRP A 330 -15.34 -3.46 12.21
C TRP A 330 -15.63 -2.45 13.32
N LEU A 331 -14.92 -1.31 13.37
CA LEU A 331 -15.14 -0.25 14.36
C LEU A 331 -16.55 0.36 14.28
N HIS A 332 -17.11 0.51 13.08
CA HIS A 332 -18.51 0.96 12.92
C HIS A 332 -19.52 -0.11 13.34
N SER A 333 -19.17 -1.39 13.25
CA SER A 333 -20.03 -2.51 13.66
C SER A 333 -19.92 -2.82 15.15
N SER A 334 -18.84 -2.42 15.81
CA SER A 334 -18.58 -2.73 17.22
C SER A 334 -19.33 -1.76 18.15
N ALA A 335 -20.41 -2.23 18.77
CA ALA A 335 -21.24 -1.44 19.70
C ALA A 335 -20.70 -1.40 21.16
N SER A 336 -19.58 -2.05 21.45
CA SER A 336 -19.06 -2.24 22.82
C SER A 336 -18.05 -1.20 23.29
N LEU A 337 -17.46 -0.43 22.37
CA LEU A 337 -16.46 0.59 22.66
C LEU A 337 -17.11 1.97 22.76
N GLU A 338 -16.57 2.82 23.62
CA GLU A 338 -16.98 4.22 23.74
C GLU A 338 -16.53 5.05 22.52
N SER A 339 -17.13 6.22 22.31
CA SER A 339 -16.79 7.12 21.21
C SER A 339 -15.33 7.61 21.28
N SER A 340 -14.79 7.78 22.48
CA SER A 340 -13.38 8.13 22.72
C SER A 340 -12.43 7.00 22.31
N GLU A 341 -12.74 5.76 22.69
CA GLU A 341 -11.94 4.56 22.39
C GLU A 341 -11.94 4.23 20.89
N THR A 342 -13.11 4.33 20.26
CA THR A 342 -13.25 4.16 18.81
C THR A 342 -12.49 5.24 18.06
N GLY A 343 -12.54 6.49 18.52
CA GLY A 343 -11.73 7.60 17.99
C GLY A 343 -10.23 7.33 18.10
N HIS A 344 -9.76 6.88 19.28
CA HIS A 344 -8.35 6.55 19.50
C HIS A 344 -7.85 5.44 18.56
N LEU A 345 -8.62 4.35 18.41
CA LEU A 345 -8.27 3.27 17.50
C LEU A 345 -8.25 3.73 16.04
N LYS A 346 -9.19 4.58 15.61
CA LYS A 346 -9.17 5.15 14.25
C LYS A 346 -7.86 5.89 13.98
N VAL A 347 -7.47 6.81 14.87
CA VAL A 347 -6.24 7.60 14.74
C VAL A 347 -5.00 6.69 14.72
N LEU A 348 -4.93 5.72 15.62
CA LEU A 348 -3.80 4.78 15.72
C LEU A 348 -3.62 3.98 14.42
N PHE A 349 -4.70 3.39 13.90
CA PHE A 349 -4.61 2.60 12.66
C PHE A 349 -4.32 3.47 11.44
N ASP A 350 -4.88 4.68 11.39
CA ASP A 350 -4.58 5.65 10.35
C ASP A 350 -3.08 6.05 10.38
N GLU A 351 -2.49 6.24 11.56
CA GLU A 351 -1.06 6.52 11.72
C GLU A 351 -0.18 5.33 11.26
N VAL A 352 -0.53 4.11 11.67
CA VAL A 352 0.20 2.89 11.26
C VAL A 352 0.14 2.70 9.74
N CYS A 353 -1.04 2.87 9.14
CA CYS A 353 -1.22 2.75 7.69
C CYS A 353 -0.46 3.85 6.95
N CYS A 354 -0.54 5.10 7.42
CA CYS A 354 0.20 6.22 6.83
C CYS A 354 1.70 5.93 6.78
N ARG A 355 2.28 5.62 7.93
CA ARG A 355 3.72 5.37 8.03
C ARG A 355 4.16 4.23 7.11
N HIS A 356 3.39 3.14 7.04
CA HIS A 356 3.73 2.01 6.19
C HIS A 356 3.59 2.33 4.70
N ILE A 357 2.54 3.05 4.28
CA ILE A 357 2.37 3.51 2.89
C ILE A 357 3.53 4.42 2.47
N THR A 358 3.94 5.36 3.33
CA THR A 358 5.09 6.23 3.06
C THR A 358 6.38 5.42 2.91
N GLU A 359 6.61 4.38 3.72
CA GLU A 359 7.77 3.49 3.56
C GLU A 359 7.72 2.65 2.27
N ILE A 360 6.55 2.16 1.85
CA ILE A 360 6.37 1.49 0.54
C ILE A 360 6.77 2.44 -0.59
N TRP A 361 6.25 3.67 -0.58
CA TRP A 361 6.57 4.67 -1.61
C TRP A 361 8.05 5.04 -1.60
N LYS A 362 8.66 5.25 -0.42
CA LYS A 362 10.09 5.53 -0.29
C LYS A 362 10.96 4.42 -0.84
N LYS A 363 10.64 3.15 -0.54
CA LYS A 363 11.32 1.97 -1.11
C LYS A 363 11.15 1.91 -2.63
N GLY A 364 9.94 2.16 -3.13
CA GLY A 364 9.64 2.21 -4.56
C GLY A 364 10.46 3.28 -5.29
N MET A 365 10.52 4.50 -4.75
CA MET A 365 11.29 5.61 -5.32
C MET A 365 12.79 5.34 -5.28
N SER A 366 13.33 4.81 -4.18
CA SER A 366 14.76 4.47 -4.09
C SER A 366 15.15 3.38 -5.08
N ASN A 367 14.30 2.37 -5.27
CA ASN A 367 14.54 1.34 -6.29
C ASN A 367 14.49 1.93 -7.71
N ALA A 368 13.56 2.85 -7.99
CA ALA A 368 13.47 3.54 -9.27
C ALA A 368 14.72 4.41 -9.53
N GLU A 369 15.21 5.12 -8.51
CA GLU A 369 16.44 5.92 -8.56
C GLU A 369 17.66 5.05 -8.95
N ILE A 370 17.88 3.95 -8.25
CA ILE A 370 19.01 3.04 -8.49
C ILE A 370 18.91 2.45 -9.90
N THR A 371 17.73 1.94 -10.27
CA THR A 371 17.51 1.31 -11.58
C THR A 371 17.74 2.31 -12.71
N PHE A 372 17.25 3.55 -12.56
CA PHE A 372 17.46 4.63 -13.54
C PHE A 372 18.94 4.97 -13.70
N ARG A 373 19.66 5.14 -12.58
CA ARG A 373 21.10 5.44 -12.58
C ARG A 373 21.91 4.34 -13.28
N ASP A 374 21.65 3.08 -12.94
CA ASP A 374 22.36 1.94 -13.51
C ASP A 374 22.08 1.79 -15.01
N GLN A 375 20.82 1.93 -15.41
CA GLN A 375 20.41 1.85 -16.83
C GLN A 375 20.99 3.00 -17.65
N LEU A 376 20.93 4.25 -17.16
CA LEU A 376 21.52 5.38 -17.87
C LEU A 376 23.04 5.24 -18.01
N THR A 377 23.72 4.85 -16.93
CA THR A 377 25.18 4.68 -16.96
C THR A 377 25.59 3.57 -17.93
N SER A 378 24.90 2.42 -17.87
CA SER A 378 25.16 1.30 -18.76
C SER A 378 24.90 1.63 -20.23
N THR A 379 23.81 2.35 -20.54
CA THR A 379 23.47 2.74 -21.92
C THR A 379 24.46 3.75 -22.49
N VAL A 380 24.88 4.76 -21.70
CA VAL A 380 25.92 5.73 -22.10
C VAL A 380 27.25 5.02 -22.40
N ILE A 381 27.64 4.03 -21.60
CA ILE A 381 28.86 3.23 -21.84
C ILE A 381 28.71 2.38 -23.12
N SER A 382 27.56 1.74 -23.35
CA SER A 382 27.28 0.95 -24.57
C SER A 382 27.40 1.80 -25.83
N LEU A 383 26.81 3.00 -25.84
CA LEU A 383 26.84 3.93 -26.96
C LEU A 383 28.27 4.43 -27.25
N ARG A 384 29.07 4.67 -26.21
CA ARG A 384 30.48 5.05 -26.36
C ARG A 384 31.34 3.93 -26.98
N ASN A 385 30.99 2.67 -26.72
CA ASN A 385 31.70 1.51 -27.26
C ASN A 385 31.21 1.11 -28.66
N GLY A 386 30.19 1.78 -29.21
CA GLY A 386 29.67 1.55 -30.56
C GLY A 386 28.86 0.26 -30.74
N SER A 387 28.35 -0.34 -29.66
CA SER A 387 27.70 -1.67 -29.73
C SER A 387 26.24 -1.63 -30.25
N GLU A 388 25.56 -0.48 -30.14
CA GLU A 388 24.13 -0.31 -30.45
C GLU A 388 23.90 0.91 -31.36
N ILE A 389 24.18 0.77 -32.66
CA ILE A 389 24.12 1.86 -33.66
C ILE A 389 22.67 2.17 -34.10
N SER A 390 21.77 1.18 -34.03
CA SER A 390 20.38 1.31 -34.53
C SER A 390 19.55 2.34 -33.76
N ASP A 391 19.88 2.57 -32.48
CA ASP A 391 19.11 3.42 -31.57
C ASP A 391 19.61 4.88 -31.54
N ALA A 392 20.75 5.16 -32.17
CA ALA A 392 21.26 6.51 -32.35
C ALA A 392 20.41 7.34 -33.34
N CYS A 393 19.67 6.68 -34.25
CA CYS A 393 18.89 7.31 -35.32
C CYS A 393 17.37 7.12 -35.10
N PRO A 394 16.68 8.04 -34.41
CA PRO A 394 15.25 7.90 -34.07
C PRO A 394 14.34 7.88 -35.31
N ILE A 395 14.80 8.39 -36.45
CA ILE A 395 14.08 8.33 -37.72
C ILE A 395 14.03 6.92 -38.29
N VAL A 396 15.11 6.15 -38.16
CA VAL A 396 15.13 4.75 -38.62
C VAL A 396 14.08 3.95 -37.86
N HIS A 397 14.00 4.17 -36.54
CA HIS A 397 13.00 3.54 -35.69
C HIS A 397 11.55 3.92 -36.06
N LEU A 398 11.31 5.13 -36.58
CA LEU A 398 9.97 5.56 -37.00
C LEU A 398 9.47 4.77 -38.23
N PHE A 399 10.37 4.30 -39.07
CA PHE A 399 10.05 3.54 -40.28
C PHE A 399 10.19 2.02 -40.13
N ASP A 400 10.64 1.53 -38.96
CA ASP A 400 10.68 0.10 -38.65
C ASP A 400 9.26 -0.49 -38.54
N ALA A 401 9.01 -1.62 -39.19
CA ALA A 401 7.72 -2.29 -39.08
C ALA A 401 7.57 -2.94 -37.70
N ALA A 402 6.67 -2.41 -36.85
CA ALA A 402 6.33 -3.05 -35.60
C ALA A 402 5.75 -4.46 -35.85
N PRO A 403 6.13 -5.48 -35.06
CA PRO A 403 5.64 -6.84 -35.27
C PRO A 403 4.13 -6.89 -35.10
N LEU A 404 3.42 -7.38 -36.12
CA LEU A 404 1.97 -7.51 -36.12
C LEU A 404 1.53 -8.42 -34.96
N PRO A 405 0.45 -8.07 -34.24
CA PRO A 405 -0.05 -8.90 -33.16
C PRO A 405 -0.47 -10.26 -33.73
N THR A 406 0.12 -11.34 -33.23
CA THR A 406 -0.27 -12.69 -33.62
C THR A 406 -1.67 -12.97 -33.05
N VAL A 407 -2.68 -12.87 -33.91
CA VAL A 407 -4.09 -13.14 -33.57
C VAL A 407 -4.24 -14.63 -33.33
N SER A 408 -3.86 -15.09 -32.14
CA SER A 408 -4.06 -16.49 -31.76
C SER A 408 -5.09 -16.69 -30.66
N GLN A 409 -5.50 -15.65 -29.90
CA GLN A 409 -6.57 -15.77 -28.90
C GLN A 409 -7.34 -14.44 -28.75
N MET A 410 -8.65 -14.53 -28.48
CA MET A 410 -9.56 -13.40 -28.23
C MET A 410 -9.22 -12.69 -26.91
N GLU A 411 -8.14 -11.92 -26.86
CA GLU A 411 -7.85 -10.98 -25.78
C GLU A 411 -7.52 -9.60 -26.36
N ASP A 412 -7.97 -8.52 -25.70
CA ASP A 412 -7.67 -7.12 -26.09
C ASP A 412 -6.21 -6.72 -25.78
N VAL A 413 -5.53 -7.51 -24.94
CA VAL A 413 -4.18 -7.23 -24.41
C VAL A 413 -3.10 -7.13 -25.51
N PRO A 414 -3.03 -8.01 -26.54
CA PRO A 414 -2.04 -7.91 -27.61
C PRO A 414 -2.25 -6.68 -28.48
N LEU A 415 -3.51 -6.31 -28.72
CA LEU A 415 -3.90 -5.11 -29.48
C LEU A 415 -3.57 -3.82 -28.74
N GLN A 416 -3.82 -3.77 -27.42
CA GLN A 416 -3.40 -2.63 -26.58
C GLN A 416 -1.87 -2.50 -26.52
N LYS A 417 -1.14 -3.62 -26.42
CA LYS A 417 0.33 -3.62 -26.49
C LYS A 417 0.85 -3.12 -27.84
N TYR A 418 0.26 -3.57 -28.94
CA TYR A 418 0.61 -3.12 -30.29
C TYR A 418 0.31 -1.62 -30.47
N ARG A 419 -0.87 -1.15 -30.06
CA ARG A 419 -1.22 0.27 -30.05
C ARG A 419 -0.25 1.09 -29.22
N GLY A 420 0.14 0.61 -28.03
CA GLY A 420 1.13 1.25 -27.18
C GLY A 420 2.51 1.32 -27.84
N SER A 421 2.93 0.26 -28.55
CA SER A 421 4.17 0.24 -29.32
C SER A 421 4.15 1.27 -30.45
N LEU A 422 3.05 1.36 -31.20
CA LEU A 422 2.89 2.36 -32.25
C LEU A 422 2.85 3.78 -31.69
N GLN A 423 2.17 3.99 -30.56
CA GLN A 423 2.18 5.29 -29.88
C GLN A 423 3.59 5.70 -29.43
N ARG A 424 4.39 4.76 -28.93
CA ARG A 424 5.81 5.00 -28.59
C ARG A 424 6.66 5.29 -29.81
N GLN A 425 6.43 4.58 -30.91
CA GLN A 425 7.15 4.77 -32.16
C GLN A 425 6.82 6.12 -32.82
N LEU A 426 5.54 6.51 -32.84
CA LEU A 426 5.09 7.85 -33.22
C LEU A 426 5.63 8.92 -32.26
N SER A 427 5.72 8.57 -30.97
CA SER A 427 6.41 9.37 -29.98
C SER A 427 7.93 9.18 -30.00
N GLY A 428 8.53 8.75 -31.11
CA GLY A 428 9.99 8.70 -31.34
C GLY A 428 10.80 8.06 -30.21
N ARG A 429 10.15 7.24 -29.36
CA ARG A 429 10.74 6.61 -28.20
C ARG A 429 11.41 5.34 -28.65
N VAL A 430 12.71 5.47 -28.80
CA VAL A 430 13.62 4.37 -29.14
C VAL A 430 13.70 3.37 -27.98
N VAL A 431 14.06 2.11 -28.24
CA VAL A 431 14.05 1.02 -27.26
C VAL A 431 14.91 1.34 -26.03
N LEU A 432 16.15 1.83 -26.21
CA LEU A 432 17.00 2.23 -25.08
C LEU A 432 16.41 3.39 -24.25
N LEU A 433 15.75 4.34 -24.92
CA LEU A 433 15.09 5.48 -24.25
C LEU A 433 13.91 5.01 -23.39
N ASP A 434 13.12 4.05 -23.89
CA ASP A 434 12.04 3.43 -23.14
C ASP A 434 12.57 2.62 -21.96
N ILE A 435 13.66 1.87 -22.11
CA ILE A 435 14.26 1.09 -21.02
C ILE A 435 14.66 2.00 -19.85
N VAL A 436 15.35 3.10 -20.13
CA VAL A 436 15.85 4.04 -19.11
C VAL A 436 14.68 4.73 -18.38
N LEU A 437 13.67 5.22 -19.12
CA LEU A 437 12.58 6.00 -18.53
C LEU A 437 11.49 5.15 -17.86
N ARG A 438 11.32 3.90 -18.29
CA ARG A 438 10.25 3.02 -17.81
C ARG A 438 10.27 2.81 -16.30
N SER A 439 11.44 2.82 -15.67
CA SER A 439 11.58 2.68 -14.22
C SER A 439 10.92 3.85 -13.47
N LEU A 440 11.24 5.08 -13.86
CA LEU A 440 10.69 6.32 -13.31
C LEU A 440 9.20 6.46 -13.63
N GLU A 441 8.79 6.25 -14.88
CA GLU A 441 7.40 6.36 -15.31
C GLU A 441 6.50 5.32 -14.64
N LYS A 442 6.98 4.09 -14.46
CA LYS A 442 6.26 3.05 -13.73
C LYS A 442 6.07 3.45 -12.28
N CYS A 443 7.11 3.95 -11.61
CA CYS A 443 7.03 4.43 -10.23
C CYS A 443 5.99 5.55 -10.11
N ALA A 444 6.04 6.53 -11.01
CA ALA A 444 5.10 7.63 -11.02
C ALA A 444 3.65 7.21 -11.30
N SER A 445 3.46 6.28 -12.25
CA SER A 445 2.15 5.70 -12.56
C SER A 445 1.57 4.93 -11.37
N THR A 446 2.39 4.13 -10.67
CA THR A 446 1.94 3.39 -9.49
C THR A 446 1.55 4.33 -8.34
N LEU A 447 2.31 5.40 -8.12
CA LEU A 447 1.99 6.38 -7.09
C LEU A 447 0.71 7.16 -7.43
N HIS A 448 0.55 7.54 -8.70
CA HIS A 448 -0.67 8.18 -9.16
C HIS A 448 -1.88 7.26 -9.01
N GLU A 449 -1.77 5.99 -9.39
CA GLU A 449 -2.83 4.98 -9.20
C GLU A 449 -3.18 4.82 -7.73
N ASP A 450 -2.17 4.76 -6.85
CA ASP A 450 -2.38 4.68 -5.40
C ASP A 450 -3.15 5.92 -4.90
N LEU A 451 -2.72 7.13 -5.26
CA LEU A 451 -3.35 8.38 -4.81
C LEU A 451 -4.76 8.59 -5.36
N PHE A 452 -5.03 8.21 -6.60
CA PHE A 452 -6.29 8.53 -7.28
C PHE A 452 -7.31 7.41 -7.29
N GLN A 453 -6.88 6.14 -7.40
CA GLN A 453 -7.79 5.00 -7.54
C GLN A 453 -7.91 4.17 -6.26
N VAL A 454 -6.86 4.11 -5.44
CA VAL A 454 -6.82 3.26 -4.25
C VAL A 454 -7.21 4.04 -3.00
N LEU A 455 -6.63 5.23 -2.84
CA LEU A 455 -6.85 6.13 -1.73
C LEU A 455 -8.09 7.01 -1.99
N CYS A 456 -9.23 6.40 -2.29
CA CYS A 456 -10.51 7.11 -2.43
C CYS A 456 -11.30 7.04 -1.12
N GLY A 457 -11.89 8.15 -0.71
CA GLY A 457 -12.87 8.18 0.37
C GLY A 457 -13.57 9.53 0.47
N ASN A 458 -14.89 9.51 0.64
CA ASN A 458 -15.71 10.71 0.78
C ASN A 458 -15.75 11.23 2.23
N ASP A 459 -15.23 10.45 3.18
CA ASP A 459 -15.21 10.81 4.60
C ASP A 459 -14.17 11.89 4.87
N THR A 460 -14.51 12.89 5.70
CA THR A 460 -13.61 13.97 6.15
C THR A 460 -12.30 13.43 6.76
N ASP A 461 -12.39 12.34 7.51
CA ASP A 461 -11.24 11.67 8.14
C ASP A 461 -10.32 11.03 7.09
N THR A 462 -10.89 10.52 5.99
CA THR A 462 -10.10 9.92 4.92
C THR A 462 -9.47 11.00 4.05
N ALA A 463 -10.17 12.10 3.79
CA ALA A 463 -9.63 13.25 3.07
C ALA A 463 -8.43 13.88 3.81
N SER A 464 -8.55 14.12 5.12
CA SER A 464 -7.43 14.66 5.92
C SER A 464 -6.22 13.72 5.96
N LEU A 465 -6.45 12.40 5.97
CA LEU A 465 -5.39 11.41 5.88
C LEU A 465 -4.65 11.45 4.54
N ILE A 466 -5.40 11.58 3.44
CA ILE A 466 -4.83 11.70 2.09
C ILE A 466 -3.99 12.97 1.97
N THR A 467 -4.45 14.09 2.54
CA THR A 467 -3.66 15.32 2.59
C THR A 467 -2.35 15.12 3.35
N ARG A 468 -2.39 14.50 4.53
CA ARG A 468 -1.17 14.17 5.30
C ARG A 468 -0.23 13.24 4.54
N LEU A 469 -0.78 12.23 3.84
CA LEU A 469 0.01 11.34 2.99
C LEU A 469 0.71 12.13 1.88
N ARG A 470 0.00 13.04 1.22
CA ARG A 470 0.54 13.93 0.18
C ARG A 470 1.72 14.75 0.70
N GLU A 471 1.54 15.41 1.83
CA GLU A 471 2.61 16.19 2.48
C GLU A 471 3.81 15.30 2.87
N SER A 472 3.57 14.07 3.33
CA SER A 472 4.64 13.18 3.79
C SER A 472 5.51 12.61 2.66
N TYR A 473 4.94 12.32 1.48
CA TYR A 473 5.69 11.71 0.38
C TYR A 473 6.38 12.75 -0.51
N GLN A 474 5.85 13.98 -0.56
CA GLN A 474 6.32 15.05 -1.42
C GLN A 474 7.84 15.32 -1.37
N PRO A 475 8.52 15.38 -0.20
CA PRO A 475 9.97 15.59 -0.17
C PRO A 475 10.75 14.43 -0.83
N TYR A 476 10.22 13.21 -0.77
CA TYR A 476 10.86 12.04 -1.42
C TYR A 476 10.66 12.06 -2.93
N ALA A 477 9.47 12.48 -3.39
CA ALA A 477 9.22 12.67 -4.82
C ALA A 477 10.10 13.78 -5.41
N GLN A 478 10.25 14.89 -4.68
CA GLN A 478 11.16 15.97 -5.06
C GLN A 478 12.61 15.50 -5.13
N ARG A 479 13.06 14.72 -4.14
CA ARG A 479 14.40 14.12 -4.14
C ARG A 479 14.62 13.20 -5.35
N LEU A 480 13.63 12.39 -5.72
CA LEU A 480 13.75 11.53 -6.91
C LEU A 480 13.93 12.37 -8.18
N CYS A 481 13.14 13.44 -8.33
CA CYS A 481 13.25 14.35 -9.47
C CYS A 481 14.61 15.06 -9.53
N THR A 482 15.10 15.58 -8.40
CA THR A 482 16.41 16.27 -8.36
C THR A 482 17.55 15.29 -8.63
N VAL A 483 17.51 14.08 -8.06
CA VAL A 483 18.53 13.07 -8.31
C VAL A 483 18.49 12.58 -9.76
N ALA A 484 17.31 12.43 -10.37
CA ALA A 484 17.23 12.06 -11.78
C ALA A 484 17.93 13.10 -12.68
N LEU A 485 17.76 14.40 -12.39
CA LEU A 485 18.46 15.47 -13.11
C LEU A 485 19.97 15.49 -12.84
N ASP A 486 20.40 15.30 -11.59
CA ASP A 486 21.82 15.19 -11.22
C ASP A 486 22.49 13.99 -11.93
N VAL A 487 21.79 12.86 -12.02
CA VAL A 487 22.24 11.67 -12.77
C VAL A 487 22.42 11.97 -14.26
N ILE A 488 21.52 12.76 -14.85
CA ILE A 488 21.62 13.21 -16.24
C ILE A 488 22.80 14.17 -16.43
N GLU A 489 22.99 15.13 -15.53
CA GLU A 489 24.07 16.10 -15.58
C GLU A 489 25.45 15.46 -15.38
N THR A 490 25.58 14.57 -14.40
CA THR A 490 26.80 13.79 -14.14
C THR A 490 27.15 12.89 -15.32
N SER A 491 26.16 12.22 -15.92
CA SER A 491 26.37 11.41 -17.13
C SER A 491 26.84 12.26 -18.33
N ALA A 492 26.28 13.47 -18.49
CA ALA A 492 26.65 14.38 -19.58
C ALA A 492 27.96 15.15 -19.36
N SER A 493 28.42 15.31 -18.13
CA SER A 493 29.71 15.95 -17.79
C SER A 493 30.88 14.96 -17.78
N ALA A 494 30.61 13.67 -17.61
CA ALA A 494 31.60 12.60 -17.77
C ALA A 494 32.07 12.40 -19.23
N LEU A 495 31.34 12.97 -20.20
CA LEU A 495 31.67 12.85 -21.63
C LEU A 495 32.72 13.89 -22.04
N PRO A 496 33.83 13.49 -22.69
CA PRO A 496 34.93 14.39 -23.04
C PRO A 496 34.71 15.24 -24.30
N ASP A 497 33.54 15.14 -24.97
CA ASP A 497 33.12 15.91 -26.15
C ASP A 497 34.10 15.90 -27.35
N LYS A 498 34.88 14.81 -27.53
CA LYS A 498 35.96 14.74 -28.53
C LYS A 498 35.67 13.83 -29.72
N THR A 499 34.89 12.77 -29.52
CA THR A 499 34.62 11.78 -30.58
C THR A 499 33.16 11.83 -31.02
N GLU A 500 32.89 11.32 -32.23
CA GLU A 500 31.51 11.17 -32.73
C GLU A 500 30.65 10.29 -31.81
N MET A 501 31.26 9.27 -31.18
CA MET A 501 30.58 8.41 -30.21
C MET A 501 30.25 9.15 -28.90
N ASP A 502 31.13 10.03 -28.42
CA ASP A 502 30.85 10.86 -27.24
C ASP A 502 29.67 11.80 -27.50
N ILE A 503 29.58 12.36 -28.72
CA ILE A 503 28.50 13.25 -29.12
C ILE A 503 27.19 12.48 -29.30
N ASN A 504 27.22 11.25 -29.83
CA ASN A 504 26.03 10.39 -29.89
C ASN A 504 25.53 9.98 -28.49
N ALA A 505 26.43 9.72 -27.54
CA ALA A 505 26.05 9.52 -26.15
C ALA A 505 25.44 10.81 -25.54
N LEU A 506 26.02 11.97 -25.86
CA LEU A 506 25.51 13.27 -25.38
C LEU A 506 24.12 13.59 -25.94
N THR A 507 23.86 13.29 -27.23
CA THR A 507 22.54 13.46 -27.83
C THR A 507 21.51 12.53 -27.19
N PHE A 508 21.88 11.28 -26.88
CA PHE A 508 21.01 10.36 -26.16
C PHE A 508 20.64 10.90 -24.76
N VAL A 509 21.61 11.39 -23.98
CA VAL A 509 21.33 11.99 -22.66
C VAL A 509 20.44 13.24 -22.79
N GLY A 510 20.65 14.04 -23.83
CA GLY A 510 19.78 15.17 -24.16
C GLY A 510 18.32 14.75 -24.45
N ARG A 511 18.12 13.64 -25.19
CA ARG A 511 16.79 13.07 -25.45
C ARG A 511 16.11 12.51 -24.19
N VAL A 512 16.87 11.86 -23.30
CA VAL A 512 16.36 11.41 -21.98
C VAL A 512 15.84 12.61 -21.20
N SER A 513 16.63 13.68 -21.15
CA SER A 513 16.26 14.92 -20.45
C SER A 513 15.02 15.60 -21.05
N GLU A 514 14.86 15.54 -22.37
CA GLU A 514 13.69 16.08 -23.08
C GLU A 514 12.43 15.25 -22.84
N GLU A 515 12.51 13.93 -22.97
CA GLU A 515 11.34 13.07 -22.76
C GLU A 515 10.86 13.11 -21.30
N LEU A 516 11.74 13.38 -20.33
CA LEU A 516 11.31 13.64 -18.96
C LEU A 516 10.45 14.91 -18.82
N LEU A 517 10.74 15.96 -19.59
CA LEU A 517 9.94 17.20 -19.61
C LEU A 517 8.61 17.03 -20.34
N SER A 518 8.58 16.23 -21.41
CA SER A 518 7.36 15.97 -22.17
C SER A 518 6.46 14.93 -21.50
N SER A 519 7.03 14.04 -20.69
CA SER A 519 6.30 13.02 -19.95
C SER A 519 5.45 13.61 -18.83
N SER A 520 4.38 12.90 -18.47
CA SER A 520 3.60 13.21 -17.27
C SER A 520 4.32 12.85 -15.97
N PHE A 521 5.60 12.46 -16.00
CA PHE A 521 6.36 12.07 -14.81
C PHE A 521 6.42 13.21 -13.78
N ILE A 522 6.87 14.40 -14.20
CA ILE A 522 7.01 15.55 -13.29
C ILE A 522 5.64 16.00 -12.76
N SER A 523 4.61 16.00 -13.61
CA SER A 523 3.25 16.40 -13.21
C SER A 523 2.58 15.37 -12.29
N SER A 524 2.79 14.09 -12.52
CA SER A 524 2.25 13.01 -11.67
C SER A 524 2.95 12.91 -10.32
N MET A 525 4.22 13.29 -10.23
CA MET A 525 4.96 13.35 -8.96
C MET A 525 4.57 14.53 -8.05
N SER A 526 3.76 15.49 -8.53
CA SER A 526 3.24 16.63 -7.74
C SER A 526 4.31 17.41 -6.97
N CYS A 527 5.47 17.66 -7.60
CA CYS A 527 6.53 18.47 -7.01
C CYS A 527 6.13 19.95 -6.97
N HIS A 528 6.31 20.63 -5.83
CA HIS A 528 6.07 22.07 -5.71
C HIS A 528 7.01 22.90 -6.61
N ASP A 529 8.26 22.44 -6.76
CA ASP A 529 9.30 23.16 -7.52
C ASP A 529 9.40 22.68 -8.98
N ALA A 530 8.30 22.16 -9.54
CA ALA A 530 8.27 21.67 -10.91
C ALA A 530 8.69 22.73 -11.95
N VAL A 531 8.47 24.02 -11.64
CA VAL A 531 8.88 25.14 -12.48
C VAL A 531 10.39 25.32 -12.48
N GLU A 532 11.03 25.33 -11.30
CA GLU A 532 12.49 25.48 -11.16
C GLU A 532 13.24 24.28 -11.78
N LEU A 533 12.73 23.06 -11.55
CA LEU A 533 13.23 21.84 -12.18
C LEU A 533 13.11 21.90 -13.72
N GLY A 534 12.02 22.48 -14.21
CA GLY A 534 11.79 22.70 -15.64
C GLY A 534 12.77 23.72 -16.23
N GLU A 535 12.99 24.85 -15.56
CA GLU A 535 13.93 25.90 -15.99
C GLU A 535 15.38 25.39 -16.03
N PHE A 536 15.80 24.66 -15.01
CA PHE A 536 17.11 24.01 -14.98
C PHE A 536 17.29 23.08 -16.17
N ASN A 537 16.34 22.18 -16.42
CA ASN A 537 16.41 21.22 -17.52
C ASN A 537 16.42 21.91 -18.90
N ILE A 538 15.63 22.98 -19.11
CA ILE A 538 15.67 23.79 -20.33
C ILE A 538 17.05 24.42 -20.53
N SER A 539 17.67 24.95 -19.47
CA SER A 539 19.00 25.54 -19.54
C SER A 539 20.08 24.51 -19.88
N PHE A 540 19.99 23.32 -19.26
CA PHE A 540 20.86 22.19 -19.52
C PHE A 540 20.76 21.72 -20.98
N LEU A 541 19.54 21.52 -21.49
CA LEU A 541 19.32 21.13 -22.89
C LEU A 541 19.92 22.16 -23.86
N LYS A 542 19.72 23.46 -23.62
CA LYS A 542 20.29 24.52 -24.47
C LYS A 542 21.81 24.46 -24.50
N ALA A 543 22.46 24.25 -23.35
CA ALA A 543 23.91 24.13 -23.25
C ALA A 543 24.42 22.90 -24.03
N LYS A 544 23.78 21.74 -23.89
CA LYS A 544 24.21 20.52 -24.59
C LYS A 544 23.94 20.56 -26.09
N ILE A 545 22.83 21.16 -26.52
CA ILE A 545 22.58 21.44 -27.95
C ILE A 545 23.67 22.35 -28.52
N HIS A 546 24.16 23.34 -27.77
CA HIS A 546 25.23 24.22 -28.23
C HIS A 546 26.56 23.48 -28.43
N VAL A 547 26.93 22.58 -27.52
CA VAL A 547 28.11 21.71 -27.63
C VAL A 547 27.99 20.81 -28.86
N TRP A 548 26.86 20.10 -29.00
CA TRP A 548 26.58 19.26 -30.16
C TRP A 548 26.67 20.06 -31.47
N ARG A 549 26.09 21.26 -31.52
CA ARG A 549 26.06 22.10 -32.72
C ARG A 549 27.47 22.50 -33.14
N THR A 550 28.27 22.96 -32.18
CA THR A 550 29.64 23.41 -32.44
C THR A 550 30.49 22.26 -32.96
N PHE A 551 30.40 21.08 -32.34
CA PHE A 551 31.09 19.88 -32.80
C PHE A 551 30.63 19.47 -34.21
N THR A 552 29.31 19.37 -34.43
CA THR A 552 28.74 18.92 -35.71
C THR A 552 29.15 19.83 -36.85
N VAL A 553 29.09 21.15 -36.66
CA VAL A 553 29.52 22.13 -37.68
C VAL A 553 31.02 22.00 -37.97
N LEU A 554 31.87 21.90 -36.95
CA LEU A 554 33.31 21.72 -37.14
C LEU A 554 33.65 20.39 -37.82
N HIS A 555 32.95 19.31 -37.46
CA HIS A 555 33.11 17.99 -38.06
C HIS A 555 32.73 18.01 -39.55
N VAL A 556 31.56 18.57 -39.90
CA VAL A 556 31.10 18.71 -41.28
C VAL A 556 32.08 19.58 -42.09
N LEU A 557 32.57 20.69 -41.54
CA LEU A 557 33.58 21.53 -42.19
C LEU A 557 34.92 20.80 -42.41
N SER A 558 35.36 19.99 -41.45
CA SER A 558 36.58 19.19 -41.62
C SER A 558 36.45 18.18 -42.76
N ARG A 559 35.27 17.58 -42.93
CA ARG A 559 34.99 16.61 -43.99
C ARG A 559 34.82 17.28 -45.36
N HIS A 560 34.28 18.49 -45.39
CA HIS A 560 34.23 19.33 -46.60
C HIS A 560 35.63 19.59 -47.18
N ARG A 561 36.64 19.79 -46.33
CA ARG A 561 38.04 20.02 -46.75
C ARG A 561 38.73 18.80 -47.37
N VAL A 562 38.31 17.58 -47.02
CA VAL A 562 38.93 16.34 -47.53
C VAL A 562 38.46 16.00 -48.95
N ALA A 563 37.34 16.57 -49.40
CA ALA A 563 36.75 16.33 -50.72
C ALA A 563 37.43 17.10 -51.88
N VAL A 564 38.70 17.49 -51.73
CA VAL A 564 39.48 18.12 -52.79
C VAL A 564 39.88 17.06 -53.83
N PRO A 565 39.66 17.27 -55.13
CA PRO A 565 40.05 16.31 -56.15
C PRO A 565 41.57 16.10 -56.15
N LEU A 566 42.02 14.84 -56.30
CA LEU A 566 43.42 14.56 -56.62
C LEU A 566 43.83 15.38 -57.86
N ALA A 567 44.88 16.20 -57.71
CA ALA A 567 45.41 17.04 -58.76
C ALA A 567 45.70 16.23 -60.04
N GLY A 568 45.05 16.58 -61.16
CA GLY A 568 45.39 16.04 -62.49
C GLY A 568 44.24 15.82 -63.48
N LEU A 569 42.98 15.86 -63.07
CA LEU A 569 41.83 15.71 -63.99
C LEU A 569 41.19 17.09 -64.27
N LYS A 570 41.00 17.43 -65.55
CA LYS A 570 40.26 18.64 -65.97
C LYS A 570 38.88 18.64 -65.31
N PRO A 571 38.45 19.75 -64.66
CA PRO A 571 37.13 19.82 -64.06
C PRO A 571 36.06 19.69 -65.16
N PRO A 572 35.00 18.88 -64.94
CA PRO A 572 33.84 18.90 -65.82
C PRO A 572 33.21 20.31 -65.81
N SER A 573 32.55 20.68 -66.89
CA SER A 573 31.80 21.95 -67.00
C SER A 573 30.91 22.17 -65.76
N CYS A 574 31.18 23.22 -64.98
CA CYS A 574 30.46 23.56 -63.76
C CYS A 574 29.02 23.98 -64.06
N THR A 575 28.07 23.05 -63.93
CA THR A 575 26.63 23.31 -64.13
C THR A 575 25.78 23.11 -62.87
N SER A 576 26.40 22.81 -61.73
CA SER A 576 25.71 22.51 -60.46
C SER A 576 26.54 22.96 -59.24
N PRO A 577 25.92 23.14 -58.06
CA PRO A 577 26.67 23.30 -56.81
C PRO A 577 27.58 22.09 -56.53
N SER A 578 28.59 22.29 -55.69
CA SER A 578 29.65 21.32 -55.46
C SER A 578 29.12 20.12 -54.69
N THR A 579 29.63 18.94 -55.04
CA THR A 579 29.31 17.69 -54.33
C THR A 579 29.74 17.78 -52.87
N GLY A 580 30.85 18.47 -52.58
CA GLY A 580 31.33 18.74 -51.24
C GLY A 580 30.37 19.60 -50.41
N LEU A 581 29.78 20.66 -50.98
CA LEU A 581 28.79 21.48 -50.28
C LEU A 581 27.49 20.70 -50.05
N MET A 582 27.01 20.00 -51.08
CA MET A 582 25.78 19.20 -50.98
C MET A 582 25.91 18.09 -49.95
N GLN A 583 27.03 17.36 -49.92
CA GLN A 583 27.30 16.34 -48.90
C GLN A 583 27.33 16.95 -47.50
N SER A 584 27.94 18.13 -47.33
CA SER A 584 27.97 18.83 -46.05
C SER A 584 26.58 19.23 -45.56
N LEU A 585 25.73 19.77 -46.45
CA LEU A 585 24.37 20.16 -46.11
C LEU A 585 23.48 18.94 -45.82
N LEU A 586 23.68 17.82 -46.52
CA LEU A 586 22.98 16.56 -46.24
C LEU A 586 23.40 15.95 -44.90
N LEU A 587 24.69 15.95 -44.58
CA LEU A 587 25.18 15.51 -43.26
C LEU A 587 24.64 16.40 -42.14
N LEU A 588 24.52 17.71 -42.37
CA LEU A 588 23.90 18.64 -41.42
C LEU A 588 22.41 18.33 -41.23
N ALA A 589 21.68 18.08 -42.32
CA ALA A 589 20.27 17.72 -42.29
C ALA A 589 20.05 16.39 -41.56
N GLU A 590 20.87 15.37 -41.82
CA GLU A 590 20.86 14.08 -41.14
C GLU A 590 21.16 14.24 -39.64
N ALA A 591 22.17 15.04 -39.27
CA ALA A 591 22.52 15.26 -37.88
C ALA A 591 21.40 15.98 -37.10
N ILE A 592 20.76 16.98 -37.70
CA ILE A 592 19.60 17.69 -37.11
C ILE A 592 18.42 16.74 -36.92
N GLN A 593 18.16 15.90 -37.92
CA GLN A 593 17.13 14.86 -37.88
C GLN A 593 17.40 13.84 -36.76
N ASN A 594 18.65 13.42 -36.62
CA ASN A 594 19.07 12.49 -35.58
C ASN A 594 18.92 13.07 -34.18
N LEU A 595 18.88 14.38 -33.96
CA LEU A 595 18.61 14.88 -32.61
C LEU A 595 17.21 14.52 -32.07
N GLY A 596 16.25 14.22 -32.95
CA GLY A 596 14.91 13.76 -32.54
C GLY A 596 13.90 14.88 -32.22
N PHE A 597 14.26 16.15 -32.39
CA PHE A 597 13.39 17.31 -32.13
C PHE A 597 12.27 17.55 -33.17
N SER A 598 11.98 16.59 -34.05
CA SER A 598 11.04 16.75 -35.17
C SER A 598 9.58 16.98 -34.76
N ARG A 599 9.23 16.76 -33.48
CA ARG A 599 7.86 16.94 -32.97
C ARG A 599 7.47 18.38 -32.69
N ASP A 600 8.42 19.23 -32.33
CA ASP A 600 8.16 20.64 -32.10
C ASP A 600 8.70 21.43 -33.29
N PRO A 601 7.86 21.76 -34.28
CA PRO A 601 8.30 22.45 -35.49
C PRO A 601 8.95 23.80 -35.16
N ALA A 602 8.54 24.48 -34.08
CA ALA A 602 9.14 25.76 -33.70
C ALA A 602 10.56 25.58 -33.15
N ARG A 603 10.80 24.55 -32.33
CA ARG A 603 12.15 24.23 -31.83
C ARG A 603 13.04 23.66 -32.92
N HIS A 604 12.51 22.81 -33.79
CA HIS A 604 13.22 22.30 -34.96
C HIS A 604 13.68 23.44 -35.88
N THR A 605 12.77 24.36 -36.24
CA THR A 605 13.09 25.53 -37.07
C THR A 605 14.18 26.40 -36.42
N ARG A 606 14.08 26.70 -35.11
CA ARG A 606 15.12 27.47 -34.39
C ARG A 606 16.47 26.76 -34.34
N LEU A 607 16.47 25.44 -34.15
CA LEU A 607 17.68 24.63 -34.13
C LEU A 607 18.34 24.63 -35.51
N ALA A 608 17.56 24.39 -36.57
CA ALA A 608 18.03 24.40 -37.95
C ALA A 608 18.60 25.77 -38.32
N GLU A 609 17.89 26.86 -38.01
CA GLU A 609 18.33 28.24 -38.22
C GLU A 609 19.71 28.48 -37.61
N GLN A 610 19.86 28.25 -36.31
CA GLN A 610 21.10 28.52 -35.58
C GLN A 610 22.26 27.63 -36.04
N THR A 611 21.95 26.41 -36.49
CA THR A 611 22.97 25.44 -36.93
C THR A 611 23.49 25.79 -38.31
N ILE A 612 22.62 26.15 -39.25
CA ILE A 612 23.01 26.56 -40.60
C ILE A 612 23.66 27.95 -40.59
N HIS A 613 23.14 28.88 -39.77
CA HIS A 613 23.75 30.21 -39.59
C HIS A 613 25.20 30.07 -39.14
N LEU A 614 25.46 29.24 -38.12
CA LEU A 614 26.82 28.96 -37.65
C LEU A 614 27.68 28.27 -38.72
N PHE A 615 27.12 27.31 -39.46
CA PHE A 615 27.83 26.63 -40.55
C PHE A 615 28.28 27.61 -41.64
N ILE A 616 27.38 28.46 -42.15
CA ILE A 616 27.69 29.43 -43.21
C ILE A 616 28.68 30.48 -42.71
N LYS A 617 28.51 30.99 -41.49
CA LYS A 617 29.44 31.95 -40.90
C LYS A 617 30.87 31.38 -40.82
N ARG A 618 31.01 30.15 -40.32
CA ARG A 618 32.32 29.48 -40.24
C ARG A 618 32.89 29.10 -41.61
N LEU A 619 32.05 28.84 -42.61
CA LEU A 619 32.46 28.61 -43.99
C LEU A 619 32.97 29.89 -44.66
N LEU A 620 32.41 31.06 -44.32
CA LEU A 620 32.84 32.38 -44.79
C LEU A 620 34.16 32.83 -44.16
N ASP A 621 34.40 32.47 -42.90
CA ASP A 621 35.66 32.74 -42.17
C ASP A 621 36.87 31.95 -42.74
N HIS A 622 36.65 31.05 -43.70
CA HIS A 622 37.67 30.17 -44.26
C HIS A 622 37.92 30.43 -45.74
N GLU A 623 39.15 30.18 -46.19
CA GLU A 623 39.53 30.34 -47.60
C GLU A 623 38.92 29.21 -48.45
N TRP A 624 38.43 29.57 -49.64
CA TRP A 624 37.82 28.64 -50.59
C TRP A 624 38.90 28.26 -51.60
N GLU A 625 39.49 27.08 -51.44
CA GLU A 625 40.57 26.57 -52.32
C GLU A 625 40.05 25.96 -53.64
N HIS A 626 38.76 26.09 -53.92
CA HIS A 626 38.09 25.50 -55.09
C HIS A 626 38.19 26.39 -56.34
N ASP A 627 37.88 25.80 -57.50
CA ASP A 627 37.69 26.53 -58.75
C ASP A 627 36.74 27.73 -58.53
N LYS A 628 37.20 28.93 -58.92
CA LYS A 628 36.52 30.20 -58.67
C LYS A 628 35.12 30.23 -59.28
N VAL A 629 34.89 29.51 -60.38
CA VAL A 629 33.55 29.39 -61.02
C VAL A 629 32.63 28.50 -60.19
N GLN A 630 33.12 27.37 -59.67
CA GLN A 630 32.37 26.48 -58.78
C GLN A 630 31.95 27.19 -57.48
N ALA A 631 32.84 28.02 -56.93
CA ALA A 631 32.57 28.82 -55.75
C ALA A 631 31.40 29.81 -55.94
N LEU A 632 31.21 30.36 -57.16
CA LEU A 632 30.09 31.26 -57.46
C LEU A 632 28.74 30.51 -57.43
N HIS A 633 28.69 29.27 -57.92
CA HIS A 633 27.48 28.43 -57.87
C HIS A 633 27.11 28.03 -56.42
N ASP A 634 28.11 27.70 -55.62
CA ASP A 634 27.96 27.36 -54.19
C ASP A 634 27.46 28.56 -53.37
N ILE A 635 28.02 29.76 -53.59
CA ILE A 635 27.52 31.00 -52.97
C ILE A 635 26.09 31.31 -53.44
N GLY A 636 25.76 31.03 -54.71
CA GLY A 636 24.40 31.13 -55.24
C GLY A 636 23.38 30.32 -54.45
N LEU A 637 23.69 29.04 -54.20
CA LEU A 637 22.85 28.14 -53.40
C LEU A 637 22.71 28.62 -51.95
N LEU A 638 23.82 28.98 -51.29
CA LEU A 638 23.80 29.45 -49.91
C LEU A 638 23.02 30.76 -49.74
N GLN A 639 23.13 31.68 -50.70
CA GLN A 639 22.37 32.92 -50.68
C GLN A 639 20.87 32.66 -50.85
N ARG A 640 20.51 31.65 -51.66
CA ARG A 640 19.11 31.24 -51.81
C ARG A 640 18.54 30.64 -50.53
N ILE A 641 19.31 29.80 -49.84
CA ILE A 641 18.94 29.27 -48.51
C ILE A 641 18.76 30.44 -47.51
N ALA A 642 19.72 31.37 -47.46
CA ALA A 642 19.63 32.55 -46.59
C ALA A 642 18.37 33.39 -46.84
N GLN A 643 17.98 33.57 -48.12
CA GLN A 643 16.76 34.31 -48.48
C GLN A 643 15.48 33.64 -47.96
N LEU A 644 15.46 32.32 -47.82
CA LEU A 644 14.31 31.60 -47.27
C LEU A 644 14.12 31.83 -45.77
N TRP A 645 15.22 32.02 -45.03
CA TRP A 645 15.20 32.34 -43.59
C TRP A 645 14.83 33.82 -43.32
N GLY A 646 14.88 34.68 -44.34
CA GLY A 646 14.39 36.05 -44.31
C GLY A 646 15.41 37.09 -43.87
N SER A 647 14.94 38.30 -43.54
CA SER A 647 15.78 39.48 -43.26
C SER A 647 16.58 39.41 -41.95
N GLN A 648 16.47 38.34 -41.16
CA GLN A 648 17.26 38.16 -39.94
C GLN A 648 18.71 37.74 -40.23
N TRP A 649 19.01 37.39 -41.49
CA TRP A 649 20.33 36.92 -41.95
C TRP A 649 21.11 37.99 -42.72
N ASN A 650 20.94 39.28 -42.36
CA ASN A 650 21.63 40.39 -43.04
C ASN A 650 23.16 40.25 -42.98
N ASP A 651 23.70 39.75 -41.86
CA ASP A 651 25.13 39.49 -41.68
C ASP A 651 25.65 38.43 -42.67
N ILE A 652 24.88 37.36 -42.87
CA ILE A 652 25.18 36.32 -43.86
C ILE A 652 25.02 36.83 -45.29
N HIS A 653 23.99 37.63 -45.57
CA HIS A 653 23.77 38.23 -46.89
C HIS A 653 24.91 39.16 -47.29
N GLU A 654 25.38 40.01 -46.36
CA GLU A 654 26.54 40.88 -46.55
C GLU A 654 27.83 40.07 -46.74
N GLY A 655 28.07 39.06 -45.90
CA GLY A 655 29.25 38.20 -45.98
C GLY A 655 29.34 37.41 -47.31
N LEU A 656 28.23 36.79 -47.73
CA LEU A 656 28.14 36.09 -49.03
C LEU A 656 28.29 37.06 -50.21
N GLY A 657 27.71 38.27 -50.10
CA GLY A 657 27.82 39.32 -51.11
C GLY A 657 29.25 39.83 -51.28
N ALA A 658 29.92 40.17 -50.18
CA ALA A 658 31.32 40.60 -50.17
C ALA A 658 32.24 39.53 -50.77
N ARG A 659 32.04 38.26 -50.39
CA ARG A 659 32.83 37.14 -50.92
C ARG A 659 32.58 36.89 -52.41
N ARG A 660 31.33 37.01 -52.88
CA ARG A 660 31.01 36.94 -54.31
C ARG A 660 31.75 38.01 -55.11
N SER A 661 31.74 39.25 -54.64
CA SER A 661 32.46 40.37 -55.29
C SER A 661 33.96 40.11 -55.34
N GLN A 662 34.56 39.67 -54.23
CA GLN A 662 35.98 39.32 -54.16
C GLN A 662 36.37 38.21 -55.17
N ILE A 663 35.55 37.18 -55.32
CA ILE A 663 35.80 36.11 -56.29
C ILE A 663 35.67 36.64 -57.72
N ARG A 664 34.62 37.41 -58.03
CA ARG A 664 34.41 38.02 -59.36
C ARG A 664 35.58 38.93 -59.76
N GLU A 665 36.04 39.79 -58.85
CA GLU A 665 37.22 40.64 -59.06
C GLU A 665 38.46 39.78 -59.36
N SER A 666 38.68 38.72 -58.58
CA SER A 666 39.84 37.83 -58.77
C SER A 666 39.82 36.99 -60.06
N VAL A 667 38.66 36.77 -60.68
CA VAL A 667 38.53 36.06 -61.97
C VAL A 667 38.75 37.02 -63.14
N CYS A 668 38.26 38.26 -63.04
CA CYS A 668 38.47 39.29 -64.07
C CYS A 668 39.95 39.67 -64.30
N PHE A 669 40.85 39.37 -63.34
CA PHE A 669 42.29 39.62 -63.49
C PHE A 669 43.06 38.52 -64.25
N HIS A 670 42.47 37.35 -64.51
CA HIS A 670 43.13 36.24 -65.20
C HIS A 670 42.29 35.82 -66.39
N ASP A 671 42.45 36.52 -67.51
CA ASP A 671 41.87 36.16 -68.79
C ASP A 671 42.29 34.74 -69.22
N ILE A 672 41.36 34.06 -69.88
CA ILE A 672 41.40 32.69 -70.46
C ILE A 672 40.74 31.62 -69.57
N LEU A 673 39.39 31.58 -69.54
CA LEU A 673 38.51 30.39 -69.39
C LEU A 673 37.01 30.82 -69.50
N PRO A 674 36.04 29.91 -69.75
CA PRO A 674 34.80 30.17 -70.47
C PRO A 674 33.80 31.05 -69.70
N SER A 675 32.96 31.77 -70.47
CA SER A 675 31.81 32.60 -70.06
C SER A 675 31.42 32.50 -68.58
N ILE A 676 31.83 33.50 -67.78
CA ILE A 676 31.38 33.64 -66.39
C ILE A 676 29.84 33.76 -66.39
N PRO A 677 29.11 32.91 -65.66
CA PRO A 677 27.65 32.96 -65.64
C PRO A 677 27.13 34.27 -65.01
N SER A 678 26.03 34.79 -65.55
CA SER A 678 25.35 35.98 -65.02
C SER A 678 24.71 35.69 -63.66
N ASP A 679 24.57 36.71 -62.82
CA ASP A 679 23.95 36.55 -61.49
C ASP A 679 22.50 36.05 -61.58
N ALA A 680 21.78 36.43 -62.63
CA ALA A 680 20.44 35.92 -62.91
C ALA A 680 20.45 34.42 -63.24
N ALA A 681 21.42 33.95 -64.03
CA ALA A 681 21.55 32.53 -64.37
C ALA A 681 21.94 31.68 -63.15
N ILE A 682 22.82 32.18 -62.29
CA ILE A 682 23.19 31.51 -61.03
C ILE A 682 21.98 31.43 -60.09
N ALA A 683 21.19 32.52 -59.99
CA ALA A 683 20.01 32.56 -59.15
C ALA A 683 18.92 31.58 -59.62
N GLU A 684 18.62 31.55 -60.92
CA GLU A 684 17.64 30.64 -61.51
C GLU A 684 18.05 29.17 -61.34
N MET A 685 19.31 28.84 -61.63
CA MET A 685 19.87 27.50 -61.44
C MET A 685 19.85 27.08 -59.96
N SER A 686 20.22 27.97 -59.04
CA SER A 686 20.19 27.69 -57.60
C SER A 686 18.77 27.45 -57.08
N ALA A 687 17.78 28.15 -57.63
CA ALA A 687 16.37 27.96 -57.30
C ALA A 687 15.84 26.61 -57.80
N ASP A 688 16.16 26.23 -59.04
CA ASP A 688 15.78 24.93 -59.60
C ASP A 688 16.46 23.77 -58.85
N HIS A 689 17.74 23.92 -58.49
CA HIS A 689 18.46 22.91 -57.71
C HIS A 689 17.88 22.74 -56.30
N LEU A 690 17.53 23.84 -55.63
CA LEU A 690 16.89 23.79 -54.32
C LEU A 690 15.48 23.18 -54.39
N ALA A 691 14.72 23.45 -55.46
CA ALA A 691 13.43 22.80 -55.69
C ALA A 691 13.58 21.28 -55.92
N ARG A 692 14.64 20.82 -56.60
CA ARG A 692 14.95 19.38 -56.75
C ARG A 692 15.33 18.70 -55.43
N THR A 693 15.95 19.44 -54.51
CA THR A 693 16.54 18.91 -53.26
C THR A 693 15.72 19.25 -52.00
N GLN A 694 14.58 19.92 -52.15
CA GLN A 694 13.77 20.42 -51.03
C GLN A 694 13.32 19.34 -50.04
N THR A 695 13.08 18.11 -50.50
CA THR A 695 12.64 16.99 -49.65
C THR A 695 13.77 16.44 -48.78
N ILE A 696 14.96 16.26 -49.34
CA ILE A 696 16.15 15.78 -48.63
C ILE A 696 16.76 16.87 -47.72
N MET A 697 16.57 18.14 -48.07
CA MET A 697 17.02 19.29 -47.28
C MET A 697 15.96 19.83 -46.32
N ALA A 698 14.79 19.19 -46.19
CA ALA A 698 13.68 19.71 -45.40
C ALA A 698 14.07 20.06 -43.95
N ALA A 699 14.99 19.30 -43.34
CA ALA A 699 15.45 19.52 -41.96
C ALA A 699 16.34 20.76 -41.75
N ILE A 700 16.82 21.36 -42.85
CA ILE A 700 17.60 22.61 -42.83
C ILE A 700 16.83 23.79 -43.45
N LEU A 701 15.56 23.59 -43.78
CA LEU A 701 14.71 24.64 -44.35
C LEU A 701 13.73 25.17 -43.30
N PRO A 702 13.31 26.44 -43.39
CA PRO A 702 12.38 27.02 -42.43
C PRO A 702 11.01 26.36 -42.54
N TYR A 703 10.39 26.05 -41.41
CA TYR A 703 9.01 25.54 -41.37
C TYR A 703 8.09 26.47 -40.57
N PRO A 704 6.91 26.85 -41.10
CA PRO A 704 6.41 26.55 -42.46
C PRO A 704 7.11 27.39 -43.54
N LEU A 705 7.42 26.79 -44.70
CA LEU A 705 7.93 27.54 -45.85
C LEU A 705 6.83 28.45 -46.42
N ALA A 706 7.07 29.75 -46.46
CA ALA A 706 6.22 30.68 -47.20
C ALA A 706 6.31 30.36 -48.70
N THR A 707 5.16 30.14 -49.36
CA THR A 707 5.08 29.82 -50.79
C THR A 707 5.73 30.91 -51.64
N TRP A 708 6.94 30.66 -52.15
CA TRP A 708 7.59 31.49 -53.14
C TRP A 708 7.03 31.16 -54.52
N THR A 709 5.97 31.85 -54.95
CA THR A 709 5.59 31.85 -56.38
C THR A 709 5.22 33.26 -56.82
N SER A 710 6.07 33.88 -57.63
CA SER A 710 5.72 34.99 -58.51
C SER A 710 4.99 34.44 -59.74
N SER A 711 3.71 34.06 -59.61
CA SER A 711 2.83 33.93 -60.78
C SER A 711 1.37 33.84 -60.36
N SER A 712 0.62 34.86 -60.76
CA SER A 712 -0.83 34.98 -60.69
C SER A 712 -1.52 34.03 -61.67
N SER A 713 -1.79 32.80 -61.26
CA SER A 713 -2.87 31.94 -61.77
C SER A 713 -2.90 30.68 -60.93
N ARG A 714 -3.99 30.42 -60.18
CA ARG A 714 -4.09 29.25 -59.29
C ARG A 714 -5.40 28.49 -59.53
N THR A 715 -5.28 27.19 -59.77
CA THR A 715 -6.38 26.20 -59.78
C THR A 715 -6.28 25.31 -58.53
N LEU A 716 -7.41 24.77 -58.07
CA LEU A 716 -7.48 23.97 -56.83
C LEU A 716 -6.51 22.76 -56.79
N ALA A 717 -6.24 22.14 -57.94
CA ALA A 717 -5.29 21.02 -58.05
C ALA A 717 -3.81 21.43 -57.85
N SER A 718 -3.47 22.71 -58.01
CA SER A 718 -2.11 23.21 -57.75
C SER A 718 -1.85 23.43 -56.27
N LEU A 719 -2.90 23.63 -55.46
CA LEU A 719 -2.79 23.86 -54.01
C LEU A 719 -2.44 22.56 -53.25
N GLU A 720 -2.98 21.42 -53.66
CA GLU A 720 -2.65 20.12 -53.04
C GLU A 720 -1.20 19.70 -53.34
N LYS A 721 -0.74 19.90 -54.58
CA LYS A 721 0.67 19.64 -54.98
C LYS A 721 1.66 20.62 -54.32
N GLN A 722 1.23 21.84 -53.99
CA GLN A 722 2.05 22.83 -53.27
C GLN A 722 2.22 22.51 -51.78
N SER A 723 1.36 21.67 -51.19
CA SER A 723 1.52 21.24 -49.78
C SER A 723 2.69 20.28 -49.58
N THR A 724 3.05 19.51 -50.63
CA THR A 724 4.14 18.51 -50.59
C THR A 724 5.45 19.05 -51.16
N LEU A 725 5.42 20.05 -52.03
CA LEU A 725 6.60 20.71 -52.62
C LEU A 725 6.47 22.24 -52.54
N PRO A 726 6.77 22.85 -51.37
CA PRO A 726 6.56 24.28 -51.12
C PRO A 726 7.45 25.21 -51.95
N LEU A 727 8.57 24.70 -52.51
CA LEU A 727 9.46 25.45 -53.40
C LEU A 727 9.15 25.27 -54.89
N GLY A 728 8.04 24.58 -55.22
CA GLY A 728 7.61 24.34 -56.60
C GLY A 728 8.03 22.98 -57.16
N VAL A 729 7.46 22.61 -58.32
CA VAL A 729 7.79 21.38 -59.04
C VAL A 729 9.07 21.60 -59.85
N PRO A 730 10.09 20.72 -59.75
CA PRO A 730 11.33 20.85 -60.52
C PRO A 730 11.08 20.98 -62.02
N SER A 731 11.88 21.78 -62.71
CA SER A 731 11.79 21.89 -64.18
C SER A 731 12.12 20.55 -64.84
N SER A 732 11.29 20.10 -65.80
CA SER A 732 11.42 18.80 -66.46
C SER A 732 12.55 18.74 -67.51
N ASN A 733 13.33 19.79 -67.68
CA ASN A 733 14.32 19.91 -68.74
C ASN A 733 15.74 19.72 -68.20
N THR A 734 16.43 18.75 -68.81
CA THR A 734 17.87 18.39 -68.77
C THR A 734 18.35 17.38 -67.71
N GLU A 735 18.90 16.29 -68.29
CA GLU A 735 19.63 15.11 -67.78
C GLU A 735 19.22 14.51 -66.42
N TYR A 736 18.26 13.58 -66.47
CA TYR A 736 18.26 12.45 -65.53
C TYR A 736 19.50 11.61 -65.84
N ARG A 737 20.63 11.87 -65.14
CA ARG A 737 21.70 10.87 -65.05
C ARG A 737 21.23 9.81 -64.07
N PRO A 738 20.95 8.57 -64.51
CA PRO A 738 20.49 7.55 -63.59
C PRO A 738 21.56 7.33 -62.52
N ALA A 739 21.14 7.19 -61.26
CA ALA A 739 22.01 6.86 -60.13
C ALA A 739 22.82 5.56 -60.34
N ILE A 740 22.50 4.80 -61.39
CA ILE A 740 23.17 3.57 -61.84
C ILE A 740 24.55 3.80 -62.46
N GLU A 741 24.92 5.03 -62.86
CA GLU A 741 26.28 5.30 -63.37
C GLU A 741 27.29 5.69 -62.28
N VAL A 742 26.83 6.14 -61.10
CA VAL A 742 27.69 6.47 -59.95
C VAL A 742 27.97 5.25 -59.08
N ALA A 743 27.06 4.27 -59.07
CA ALA A 743 27.30 2.95 -58.49
C ALA A 743 27.52 1.94 -59.63
N LYS A 744 28.78 1.69 -60.03
CA LYS A 744 29.07 0.42 -60.69
C LYS A 744 28.61 -0.69 -59.73
N PRO A 745 27.61 -1.51 -60.08
CA PRO A 745 27.26 -2.64 -59.23
C PRO A 745 28.47 -3.57 -59.18
N SER A 746 28.89 -3.93 -57.97
CA SER A 746 29.77 -5.08 -57.78
C SER A 746 29.15 -6.30 -58.48
N SER A 747 29.98 -7.19 -59.00
CA SER A 747 29.66 -8.31 -59.89
C SER A 747 28.70 -9.39 -59.34
N ARG A 748 27.91 -9.09 -58.30
CA ARG A 748 26.99 -10.02 -57.64
C ARG A 748 25.50 -9.73 -57.85
N PHE A 749 25.12 -8.70 -58.61
CA PHE A 749 23.72 -8.35 -58.86
C PHE A 749 23.12 -8.87 -60.18
N ALA A 750 23.74 -9.89 -60.81
CA ALA A 750 23.25 -10.47 -62.06
C ALA A 750 22.33 -11.70 -61.91
N LEU A 751 21.69 -11.92 -60.75
CA LEU A 751 20.94 -13.17 -60.50
C LEU A 751 19.51 -13.04 -59.98
N LEU A 752 18.89 -11.86 -60.08
CA LEU A 752 17.47 -11.71 -59.75
C LEU A 752 16.73 -10.93 -60.83
N LEU A 753 16.67 -11.49 -62.02
CA LEU A 753 15.63 -11.23 -63.01
C LEU A 753 15.46 -12.52 -63.84
N ILE A 754 14.22 -13.02 -63.89
CA ILE A 754 13.67 -14.13 -64.71
C ILE A 754 13.82 -15.51 -64.01
N ASP A 755 12.77 -16.30 -63.74
CA ASP A 755 11.41 -16.41 -64.31
C ASP A 755 10.24 -15.94 -63.44
#